data_AF-A0A180EJZ1-F1
#
_entry.id   AF-A0A180EJZ1-F1
#
_cell.length_a   1.000
_cell.length_b   1.000
_cell.length_c   1.000
_cell.angle_alpha   90.00
_cell.angle_beta   90.00
_cell.angle_gamma   90.00
#
_symmetry.space_group_name_H-M   'P 1'
#
loop_
_entity.id
_entity.type
_entity.pdbx_description
1 polymer ?
#
loop_
_entity_poly.entity_id
_entity_poly.type
_entity_poly.pdbx_seq_one_letter_code
_entity_poly.pdbx_strand_id
1 'polypeptide(L)'
;MLRIATLLLLFLATTAASAQVRLNEAVNSNGQYEDEDGDTPDWFELRNTGPALNLAGWTVTDDEDEPGKWAFPNILLGTDEHLLVWASGKDRPAPPTYRTLVADGDECRYVVPTSDVSTDWVNTDYDDSAWTRGRTSIGYGDGDYATQLNAGTLSVFVRQTFTVADPATIEELILNVDYDDGFVAYLNGTEIARANMVGTRPGYDEEATQVYERRMNNGGTPNAFPVAFPAGRLRSGENVLAIQVHNTQPGSSDLTLSAFLTARYNQPSLEGQRPPTILGYDLRGPHTNFKLSAGGENLYLFNPAGERVDRLKVEGIERDQSTGIPPTGGEARTYERTTPGAANLTPGYVGEVNGTVNFNRESGLHAPFSLELTADGSGDIHYTTDASEPTKDSPRYTGPLDLTETTVVRARLFDGEKFPSELVTRTYLINPGHDLDVVSIVVDPQAFFNPVTGLYAQGFDAEPNRPYFGANYWRDDELDASFSFFPADDGEQFSQDVGLQIFGAYSRSFDQRSLSIHARNRYGCNEMDYPFFTDRPYDTYKSLVLRSSGHDWRVSKIRDATMTGLMDGSGVDVQAYRPVVTYINGQYWGIYNLREKVNEDFLASRHGVNPDSVDILESTGNVVEGSNTDYRALFGFVRDNDLQEEDNFARVEREIDVDNYIKYNVAEIYYANRDWPVNNIKFWRAQRPGAKWRWILFDTDFGLDFFGTVPHTVNGFEFALDPAGPSVWPNPPISTLFLRRCMENEGFRHRFINQFADELNSRFLFSNVDSLLSANEDRIASEMPRNFARWNLPDEFSVRVDQMRGFLRERPAAVKGHVLDFFRLPAYHQVGILLDDEQEGYVQLNSLSITECEWSGDYFEEVPIRLTAIPREGYVFSHWELGSESMDAEITVDVKEAMEFKPIFREVSTAIPGRSGLGSLANVSQIQYAPNPGSATAWVRLQSKCGTQVTVELFDARGVRVRTIAANALVTDERSFTTDLSALPAGTYQLRVLEAGGGTVAYPWVIR
;
A
#
# COMPACT_ATOMS: atom_id res chain seq x y z
N MET A 1 60.05 62.47 -41.81
CA MET A 1 60.82 61.21 -41.83
C MET A 1 60.72 60.57 -40.45
N LEU A 2 60.31 59.29 -40.41
CA LEU A 2 60.72 58.25 -39.43
C LEU A 2 60.51 58.54 -37.91
N ARG A 3 59.82 57.75 -37.08
CA ARG A 3 59.31 56.37 -37.17
C ARG A 3 58.06 56.22 -36.28
N ILE A 4 57.04 55.62 -36.87
CA ILE A 4 55.85 55.02 -36.26
C ILE A 4 56.21 53.59 -35.86
N ALA A 5 55.48 53.06 -34.86
CA ALA A 5 55.36 51.66 -34.45
C ALA A 5 56.21 51.21 -33.26
N THR A 6 55.70 51.37 -32.03
CA THR A 6 55.71 50.31 -30.99
C THR A 6 54.69 50.65 -29.89
N LEU A 7 53.40 50.44 -30.16
CA LEU A 7 52.34 50.46 -29.14
C LEU A 7 51.14 49.69 -29.71
N LEU A 8 51.23 48.37 -29.76
CA LEU A 8 50.11 47.41 -29.91
C LEU A 8 50.71 46.00 -30.00
N LEU A 9 50.90 45.31 -28.86
CA LEU A 9 51.06 43.86 -28.74
C LEU A 9 51.19 43.49 -27.26
N LEU A 10 50.11 43.70 -26.51
CA LEU A 10 49.92 43.18 -25.15
C LEU A 10 48.41 43.01 -24.92
N PHE A 11 47.81 42.15 -25.74
CA PHE A 11 46.55 41.47 -25.49
C PHE A 11 46.73 40.06 -26.03
N LEU A 12 47.53 39.25 -25.34
CA LEU A 12 47.38 37.80 -25.41
C LEU A 12 46.06 37.50 -24.71
N ALA A 13 45.01 37.33 -25.49
CA ALA A 13 43.82 36.65 -25.02
C ALA A 13 44.27 35.25 -24.58
N THR A 14 44.33 35.03 -23.27
CA THR A 14 44.38 33.69 -22.71
C THR A 14 43.02 33.06 -22.99
N THR A 15 42.87 32.42 -24.14
CA THR A 15 41.83 31.40 -24.29
C THR A 15 42.27 30.27 -23.36
N ALA A 16 41.62 30.15 -22.19
CA ALA A 16 41.71 28.92 -21.42
C ALA A 16 41.31 27.78 -22.38
N ALA A 17 42.25 26.93 -22.73
CA ALA A 17 41.94 25.74 -23.50
C ALA A 17 41.04 24.90 -22.60
N SER A 18 39.76 24.75 -22.99
CA SER A 18 38.87 23.81 -22.31
C SER A 18 39.50 22.43 -22.34
N ALA A 19 39.49 21.72 -21.21
CA ALA A 19 39.89 20.32 -21.17
C ALA A 19 39.05 19.51 -22.15
N GLN A 20 39.66 18.50 -22.79
CA GLN A 20 39.00 17.64 -23.75
C GLN A 20 37.85 16.85 -23.10
N VAL A 21 38.12 16.23 -21.96
CA VAL A 21 37.09 15.59 -21.11
C VAL A 21 36.85 16.50 -19.92
N ARG A 22 35.57 16.76 -19.62
CA ARG A 22 35.15 17.69 -18.58
C ARG A 22 33.90 17.21 -17.86
N LEU A 23 33.66 17.71 -16.67
CA LEU A 23 32.37 17.60 -15.98
C LEU A 23 31.37 18.52 -16.68
N ASN A 24 30.21 18.00 -17.05
CA ASN A 24 29.22 18.68 -17.89
C ASN A 24 27.94 19.06 -17.14
N GLU A 25 27.41 18.17 -16.32
CA GLU A 25 26.17 18.36 -15.56
C GLU A 25 26.22 17.51 -14.30
N ALA A 26 25.61 17.96 -13.21
CA ALA A 26 25.46 17.18 -11.99
C ALA A 26 24.22 17.55 -11.20
N VAL A 27 23.65 16.56 -10.52
CA VAL A 27 22.47 16.62 -9.66
C VAL A 27 22.80 15.91 -8.35
N ASN A 28 22.70 16.61 -7.22
CA ASN A 28 22.94 16.09 -5.87
C ASN A 28 21.63 15.80 -5.09
N SER A 29 20.51 15.78 -5.81
CA SER A 29 19.19 15.44 -5.27
C SER A 29 18.27 15.01 -6.41
N ASN A 30 18.44 13.77 -6.90
CA ASN A 30 17.68 13.25 -8.04
C ASN A 30 16.37 12.56 -7.62
N GLY A 31 15.28 12.86 -8.31
CA GLY A 31 13.96 12.22 -8.20
C GLY A 31 13.27 11.96 -9.53
N GLN A 32 13.90 12.33 -10.65
CA GLN A 32 13.38 12.16 -12.00
C GLN A 32 13.87 10.87 -12.67
N TYR A 33 15.11 10.46 -12.40
CA TYR A 33 15.74 9.37 -13.15
C TYR A 33 16.07 8.19 -12.24
N GLU A 34 15.59 7.02 -12.63
CA GLU A 34 15.88 5.78 -11.93
C GLU A 34 17.13 5.10 -12.49
N ASP A 35 17.90 4.48 -11.61
CA ASP A 35 18.99 3.57 -11.98
C ASP A 35 18.46 2.17 -12.29
N GLU A 36 19.35 1.18 -12.47
CA GLU A 36 18.93 -0.18 -12.78
C GLU A 36 18.13 -0.90 -11.70
N ASP A 37 18.20 -0.43 -10.45
CA ASP A 37 17.53 -1.02 -9.30
C ASP A 37 16.18 -0.33 -9.01
N GLY A 38 15.81 0.70 -9.78
CA GLY A 38 14.62 1.53 -9.52
C GLY A 38 14.87 2.62 -8.46
N ASP A 39 16.12 2.81 -8.03
CA ASP A 39 16.48 3.89 -7.11
C ASP A 39 16.69 5.19 -7.90
N THR A 40 16.57 6.36 -7.25
CA THR A 40 16.90 7.66 -7.86
C THR A 40 18.21 8.23 -7.29
N PRO A 41 19.39 7.61 -7.54
CA PRO A 41 20.64 8.12 -7.00
C PRO A 41 21.03 9.44 -7.67
N ASP A 42 21.84 10.23 -6.95
CA ASP A 42 22.49 11.40 -7.50
C ASP A 42 23.38 11.02 -8.69
N TRP A 43 23.66 11.98 -9.57
CA TRP A 43 24.44 11.70 -10.76
C TRP A 43 25.24 12.89 -11.23
N PHE A 44 26.27 12.60 -12.01
CA PHE A 44 27.00 13.59 -12.76
C PHE A 44 27.38 13.04 -14.12
N GLU A 45 27.75 13.94 -15.01
CA GLU A 45 28.02 13.62 -16.40
C GLU A 45 29.40 14.13 -16.83
N LEU A 46 30.12 13.30 -17.59
CA LEU A 46 31.30 13.72 -18.33
C LEU A 46 30.95 13.99 -19.79
N ARG A 47 31.60 14.99 -20.41
CA ARG A 47 31.55 15.23 -21.85
C ARG A 47 32.94 15.22 -22.46
N ASN A 48 33.12 14.55 -23.60
CA ASN A 48 34.34 14.60 -24.41
C ASN A 48 34.16 15.54 -25.62
N THR A 49 34.78 16.72 -25.62
CA THR A 49 34.72 17.68 -26.73
C THR A 49 35.85 17.48 -27.76
N GLY A 50 36.60 16.38 -27.69
CA GLY A 50 37.70 16.05 -28.61
C GLY A 50 37.58 14.64 -29.20
N PRO A 51 38.63 14.10 -29.85
CA PRO A 51 38.61 12.74 -30.40
C PRO A 51 38.29 11.67 -29.36
N ALA A 52 37.85 10.48 -29.78
CA ALA A 52 37.59 9.37 -28.87
C ALA A 52 38.78 9.10 -27.91
N LEU A 53 38.49 8.99 -26.61
CA LEU A 53 39.48 8.82 -25.53
C LEU A 53 39.05 7.71 -24.57
N ASN A 54 40.01 6.91 -24.13
CA ASN A 54 39.78 5.89 -23.10
C ASN A 54 40.01 6.45 -21.70
N LEU A 55 39.04 6.25 -20.79
CA LEU A 55 39.06 6.73 -19.41
C LEU A 55 39.85 5.82 -18.46
N ALA A 56 40.47 4.74 -18.93
CA ALA A 56 41.31 3.89 -18.09
C ALA A 56 42.40 4.71 -17.36
N GLY A 57 42.40 4.65 -16.03
CA GLY A 57 43.32 5.37 -15.16
C GLY A 57 42.90 6.79 -14.80
N TRP A 58 41.79 7.31 -15.32
CA TRP A 58 41.17 8.55 -14.84
C TRP A 58 40.48 8.30 -13.50
N THR A 59 40.35 9.34 -12.68
CA THR A 59 39.68 9.26 -11.37
C THR A 59 38.75 10.45 -11.14
N VAL A 60 37.73 10.25 -10.29
CA VAL A 60 36.80 11.29 -9.83
C VAL A 60 36.65 11.21 -8.32
N THR A 61 36.42 12.37 -7.69
CA THR A 61 36.24 12.49 -6.24
C THR A 61 35.38 13.71 -5.89
N ASP A 62 34.60 13.59 -4.83
CA ASP A 62 33.92 14.65 -4.08
C ASP A 62 34.82 15.30 -3.00
N ASP A 63 36.02 14.74 -2.77
CA ASP A 63 37.02 15.24 -1.82
C ASP A 63 38.37 15.48 -2.53
N GLU A 64 38.82 16.74 -2.58
CA GLU A 64 40.07 17.14 -3.24
C GLU A 64 41.33 16.52 -2.60
N ASP A 65 41.26 16.18 -1.31
CA ASP A 65 42.37 15.55 -0.59
C ASP A 65 42.47 14.04 -0.87
N GLU A 66 41.47 13.46 -1.55
CA GLU A 66 41.43 12.05 -1.98
C GLU A 66 41.32 11.92 -3.52
N PRO A 67 42.33 12.35 -4.31
CA PRO A 67 42.25 12.39 -5.78
C PRO A 67 42.05 11.02 -6.46
N GLY A 68 42.24 9.92 -5.73
CA GLY A 68 42.04 8.54 -6.22
C GLY A 68 40.78 7.85 -5.69
N LYS A 69 39.82 8.59 -5.10
CA LYS A 69 38.67 8.03 -4.39
C LYS A 69 37.85 7.03 -5.22
N TRP A 70 37.62 7.33 -6.50
CA TRP A 70 37.02 6.39 -7.44
C TRP A 70 37.69 6.45 -8.82
N ALA A 71 37.99 5.29 -9.39
CA ALA A 71 38.65 5.17 -10.68
C ALA A 71 37.68 4.73 -11.78
N PHE A 72 37.78 5.38 -12.95
CA PHE A 72 36.97 4.99 -14.09
C PHE A 72 37.39 3.60 -14.58
N PRO A 73 36.41 2.78 -15.05
CA PRO A 73 36.70 1.53 -15.72
C PRO A 73 37.27 1.79 -17.11
N ASN A 74 37.54 0.71 -17.84
CA ASN A 74 37.98 0.79 -19.23
C ASN A 74 36.80 1.21 -20.16
N ILE A 75 36.45 2.50 -20.13
CA ILE A 75 35.38 3.11 -20.93
C ILE A 75 36.01 3.93 -22.06
N LEU A 76 35.62 3.64 -23.31
CA LEU A 76 35.97 4.47 -24.46
C LEU A 76 34.88 5.53 -24.65
N LEU A 77 35.22 6.80 -24.41
CA LEU A 77 34.34 7.94 -24.61
C LEU A 77 34.61 8.60 -25.96
N GLY A 78 33.68 8.47 -26.90
CA GLY A 78 33.71 8.99 -28.26
C GLY A 78 33.70 10.52 -28.37
N THR A 79 33.81 11.02 -29.59
CA THR A 79 33.78 12.47 -29.87
C THR A 79 32.39 13.05 -29.63
N ASP A 80 32.32 14.16 -28.88
CA ASP A 80 31.09 14.80 -28.42
C ASP A 80 30.17 13.89 -27.58
N GLU A 81 30.72 12.78 -27.06
CA GLU A 81 29.96 11.83 -26.25
C GLU A 81 29.86 12.29 -24.80
N HIS A 82 28.73 11.94 -24.19
CA HIS A 82 28.44 12.14 -22.77
C HIS A 82 28.42 10.79 -22.04
N LEU A 83 28.93 10.77 -20.81
CA LEU A 83 28.89 9.61 -19.91
C LEU A 83 28.20 10.01 -18.62
N LEU A 84 26.99 9.49 -18.40
CA LEU A 84 26.31 9.54 -17.10
C LEU A 84 27.04 8.64 -16.10
N VAL A 85 27.18 9.10 -14.86
CA VAL A 85 27.78 8.36 -13.73
C VAL A 85 26.89 8.54 -12.51
N TRP A 86 26.49 7.44 -11.89
CA TRP A 86 25.64 7.44 -10.69
C TRP A 86 26.49 7.62 -9.42
N ALA A 87 26.33 8.76 -8.75
CA ALA A 87 26.91 9.02 -7.43
C ALA A 87 26.04 8.36 -6.34
N SER A 88 26.07 7.03 -6.31
CA SER A 88 25.11 6.22 -5.52
C SER A 88 25.70 5.57 -4.27
N GLY A 89 27.03 5.54 -4.13
CA GLY A 89 27.71 4.76 -3.08
C GLY A 89 27.73 3.25 -3.31
N LYS A 90 27.18 2.74 -4.43
CA LYS A 90 27.06 1.30 -4.71
C LYS A 90 28.37 0.64 -5.17
N ASP A 91 29.36 1.43 -5.60
CA ASP A 91 30.66 0.98 -6.11
C ASP A 91 30.57 -0.10 -7.22
N ARG A 92 29.88 0.22 -8.31
CA ARG A 92 29.68 -0.66 -9.47
C ARG A 92 30.34 -0.07 -10.72
N PRO A 93 31.65 -0.29 -10.93
CA PRO A 93 32.35 0.28 -12.08
C PRO A 93 31.93 -0.34 -13.42
N ALA A 94 31.40 -1.56 -13.48
CA ALA A 94 31.09 -2.25 -14.73
C ALA A 94 29.63 -2.74 -14.76
N PRO A 95 28.64 -1.84 -14.90
CA PRO A 95 27.24 -2.23 -14.92
C PRO A 95 26.91 -3.07 -16.17
N PRO A 96 25.83 -3.87 -16.13
CA PRO A 96 25.28 -4.53 -17.30
C PRO A 96 25.06 -3.53 -18.44
N THR A 97 25.53 -3.86 -19.65
CA THR A 97 25.38 -2.96 -20.81
C THR A 97 24.28 -3.46 -21.74
N TYR A 98 23.36 -2.59 -22.12
CA TYR A 98 22.41 -2.86 -23.20
C TYR A 98 23.05 -2.59 -24.56
N ARG A 99 22.84 -3.49 -25.52
CA ARG A 99 23.29 -3.34 -26.91
C ARG A 99 22.22 -3.82 -27.87
N THR A 100 21.94 -3.02 -28.89
CA THR A 100 20.99 -3.35 -29.94
C THR A 100 21.69 -4.20 -31.01
N LEU A 101 21.27 -5.47 -31.12
CA LEU A 101 21.81 -6.46 -32.04
C LEU A 101 21.19 -6.37 -33.44
N VAL A 102 19.94 -5.91 -33.51
CA VAL A 102 19.22 -5.57 -34.75
C VAL A 102 18.57 -4.23 -34.51
N ALA A 103 18.90 -3.22 -35.32
CA ALA A 103 18.36 -1.87 -35.20
C ALA A 103 17.42 -1.55 -36.37
N ASP A 104 16.52 -0.58 -36.15
CA ASP A 104 15.86 0.08 -37.27
C ASP A 104 16.91 0.78 -38.15
N GLY A 105 16.78 0.66 -39.46
CA GLY A 105 17.81 1.08 -40.42
C GLY A 105 18.72 -0.05 -40.90
N ASP A 106 18.73 -1.23 -40.26
CA ASP A 106 19.62 -2.33 -40.65
C ASP A 106 19.16 -3.00 -41.96
N GLU A 107 20.12 -3.59 -42.70
CA GLU A 107 19.80 -4.35 -43.92
C GLU A 107 18.92 -5.57 -43.60
N CYS A 108 17.96 -5.85 -44.47
CA CYS A 108 17.05 -6.98 -44.33
C CYS A 108 16.74 -7.64 -45.68
N ARG A 109 16.18 -8.85 -45.60
CA ARG A 109 15.50 -9.52 -46.71
C ARG A 109 14.00 -9.45 -46.46
N TYR A 110 13.23 -9.09 -47.48
CA TYR A 110 11.78 -9.05 -47.36
C TYR A 110 11.05 -9.57 -48.59
N VAL A 111 9.81 -10.01 -48.38
CA VAL A 111 8.88 -10.39 -49.44
C VAL A 111 7.49 -9.86 -49.10
N VAL A 112 6.79 -9.34 -50.13
CA VAL A 112 5.35 -9.07 -50.08
C VAL A 112 4.66 -10.26 -50.76
N PRO A 113 4.17 -11.24 -50.00
CA PRO A 113 3.65 -12.49 -50.55
C PRO A 113 2.32 -12.30 -51.29
N THR A 114 2.13 -13.07 -52.36
CA THR A 114 0.85 -13.21 -53.10
C THR A 114 0.31 -14.64 -53.07
N SER A 115 1.02 -15.54 -52.38
CA SER A 115 0.70 -16.95 -52.13
C SER A 115 1.41 -17.40 -50.85
N ASP A 116 1.09 -18.60 -50.37
CA ASP A 116 1.71 -19.16 -49.17
C ASP A 116 3.24 -19.14 -49.19
N VAL A 117 3.82 -18.67 -48.08
CA VAL A 117 5.26 -18.73 -47.80
C VAL A 117 5.53 -20.00 -46.99
N SER A 118 6.56 -20.75 -47.36
CA SER A 118 6.93 -22.00 -46.67
C SER A 118 7.13 -21.76 -45.18
N THR A 119 6.59 -22.64 -44.32
CA THR A 119 6.63 -22.43 -42.86
C THR A 119 8.03 -22.45 -42.24
N ASP A 120 9.04 -22.97 -42.94
CA ASP A 120 10.44 -22.95 -42.49
C ASP A 120 11.14 -21.59 -42.74
N TRP A 121 10.47 -20.61 -43.33
CA TRP A 121 11.02 -19.27 -43.61
C TRP A 121 11.52 -18.50 -42.38
N VAL A 122 11.26 -18.98 -41.17
CA VAL A 122 11.71 -18.38 -39.90
C VAL A 122 13.01 -19.01 -39.39
N ASN A 123 13.43 -20.13 -39.97
CA ASN A 123 14.59 -20.89 -39.53
C ASN A 123 15.88 -20.27 -40.06
N THR A 124 16.98 -20.54 -39.37
CA THR A 124 18.31 -20.02 -39.73
C THR A 124 18.84 -20.54 -41.07
N ASP A 125 18.48 -21.76 -41.45
CA ASP A 125 18.96 -22.48 -42.63
C ASP A 125 18.10 -22.25 -43.88
N TYR A 126 17.05 -21.44 -43.78
CA TYR A 126 16.20 -21.07 -44.91
C TYR A 126 16.95 -20.18 -45.91
N ASP A 127 16.89 -20.55 -47.19
CA ASP A 127 17.47 -19.77 -48.29
C ASP A 127 16.53 -18.64 -48.74
N ASP A 128 16.78 -17.44 -48.22
CA ASP A 128 16.08 -16.21 -48.59
C ASP A 128 16.74 -15.45 -49.75
N SER A 129 17.65 -16.07 -50.52
CA SER A 129 18.38 -15.38 -51.59
C SER A 129 17.47 -14.79 -52.68
N ALA A 130 16.29 -15.40 -52.88
CA ALA A 130 15.24 -14.94 -53.79
C ALA A 130 14.41 -13.75 -53.25
N TRP A 131 14.53 -13.41 -51.97
CA TRP A 131 13.82 -12.29 -51.36
C TRP A 131 14.52 -10.96 -51.68
N THR A 132 13.73 -9.89 -51.75
CA THR A 132 14.23 -8.55 -52.06
C THR A 132 15.10 -8.05 -50.91
N ARG A 133 16.15 -7.29 -51.23
CA ARG A 133 16.96 -6.58 -50.21
C ARG A 133 16.34 -5.23 -49.90
N GLY A 134 16.27 -4.90 -48.63
CA GLY A 134 15.81 -3.60 -48.15
C GLY A 134 16.53 -3.21 -46.86
N ARG A 135 16.00 -2.19 -46.20
CA ARG A 135 16.37 -1.76 -44.85
C ARG A 135 15.10 -1.51 -44.05
N THR A 136 15.05 -1.91 -42.79
CA THR A 136 13.99 -1.44 -41.89
C THR A 136 14.18 0.08 -41.69
N SER A 137 13.17 0.91 -41.53
CA SER A 137 11.75 0.64 -41.43
C SER A 137 11.11 0.26 -42.78
N ILE A 138 10.12 -0.62 -42.75
CA ILE A 138 9.37 -1.08 -43.93
C ILE A 138 7.91 -0.65 -43.76
N GLY A 139 7.31 -0.04 -44.80
CA GLY A 139 5.91 0.36 -44.72
C GLY A 139 5.41 1.21 -45.88
N TYR A 140 4.17 1.72 -45.75
CA TYR A 140 3.61 2.76 -46.62
C TYR A 140 2.65 3.67 -45.84
N GLY A 141 2.26 4.81 -46.44
CA GLY A 141 1.36 5.78 -45.81
C GLY A 141 2.09 6.78 -44.91
N ASP A 142 1.95 6.64 -43.60
CA ASP A 142 2.08 7.73 -42.62
C ASP A 142 3.52 8.09 -42.18
N GLY A 143 4.54 7.72 -42.95
CA GLY A 143 5.92 8.06 -42.63
C GLY A 143 6.93 7.88 -43.75
N ASP A 144 8.13 8.41 -43.53
CA ASP A 144 9.28 8.17 -44.38
C ASP A 144 9.89 6.80 -44.01
N TYR A 145 9.63 5.79 -44.86
CA TYR A 145 10.16 4.43 -44.65
C TYR A 145 11.49 4.25 -45.38
N ALA A 146 12.44 3.56 -44.75
CA ALA A 146 13.69 3.20 -45.41
C ALA A 146 13.44 2.28 -46.62
N THR A 147 12.40 1.43 -46.52
CA THR A 147 11.89 0.61 -47.61
C THR A 147 10.41 0.88 -47.82
N GLN A 148 10.09 1.61 -48.89
CA GLN A 148 8.73 1.97 -49.26
C GLN A 148 8.01 0.80 -49.95
N LEU A 149 6.86 0.40 -49.41
CA LEU A 149 5.94 -0.58 -50.01
C LEU A 149 4.85 0.11 -50.85
N ASN A 150 4.16 -0.70 -51.66
CA ASN A 150 2.99 -0.23 -52.41
C ASN A 150 1.78 -0.08 -51.47
N ALA A 151 0.99 0.98 -51.68
CA ALA A 151 -0.24 1.19 -50.93
C ALA A 151 -1.22 0.02 -51.08
N GLY A 152 -1.88 -0.33 -49.98
CA GLY A 152 -2.80 -1.47 -49.89
C GLY A 152 -2.13 -2.84 -49.72
N THR A 153 -0.85 -2.89 -49.38
CA THR A 153 -0.16 -4.13 -49.01
C THR A 153 -0.80 -4.71 -47.75
N LEU A 154 -1.28 -5.96 -47.80
CA LEU A 154 -1.87 -6.61 -46.63
C LEU A 154 -0.80 -7.11 -45.64
N SER A 155 0.27 -7.72 -46.13
CA SER A 155 1.32 -8.25 -45.27
C SER A 155 2.70 -8.17 -45.91
N VAL A 156 3.73 -8.13 -45.07
CA VAL A 156 5.13 -8.22 -45.49
C VAL A 156 5.91 -9.09 -44.50
N PHE A 157 6.77 -9.94 -45.03
CA PHE A 157 7.58 -10.89 -44.26
C PHE A 157 9.03 -10.45 -44.38
N VAL A 158 9.72 -10.33 -43.24
CA VAL A 158 11.05 -9.73 -43.12
C VAL A 158 11.98 -10.67 -42.36
N ARG A 159 13.23 -10.79 -42.82
CA ARG A 159 14.32 -11.54 -42.18
C ARG A 159 15.54 -10.64 -42.02
N GLN A 160 16.13 -10.65 -40.83
CA GLN A 160 17.37 -9.95 -40.51
C GLN A 160 18.33 -10.91 -39.82
N THR A 161 19.58 -10.90 -40.27
CA THR A 161 20.64 -11.71 -39.66
C THR A 161 21.50 -10.85 -38.75
N PHE A 162 21.96 -11.43 -37.64
CA PHE A 162 22.88 -10.79 -36.71
C PHE A 162 23.76 -11.84 -36.05
N THR A 163 24.85 -11.41 -35.40
CA THR A 163 25.78 -12.32 -34.74
C THR A 163 25.78 -12.13 -33.23
N VAL A 164 25.96 -13.24 -32.51
CA VAL A 164 26.19 -13.27 -31.06
C VAL A 164 27.43 -14.13 -30.78
N ALA A 165 28.42 -13.59 -30.08
CA ALA A 165 29.68 -14.27 -29.81
C ALA A 165 29.47 -15.38 -28.77
N ASP A 166 28.90 -15.04 -27.62
CA ASP A 166 28.59 -15.97 -26.54
C ASP A 166 27.21 -15.66 -25.91
N PRO A 167 26.18 -16.46 -26.25
CA PRO A 167 24.85 -16.30 -25.67
C PRO A 167 24.79 -16.39 -24.14
N ALA A 168 25.78 -17.03 -23.48
CA ALA A 168 25.79 -17.14 -22.02
C ALA A 168 26.07 -15.80 -21.30
N THR A 169 26.52 -14.78 -22.04
CA THR A 169 26.76 -13.43 -21.52
C THR A 169 25.53 -12.53 -21.55
N ILE A 170 24.44 -12.97 -22.21
CA ILE A 170 23.19 -12.21 -22.33
C ILE A 170 22.22 -12.64 -21.23
N GLU A 171 21.90 -11.72 -20.33
CA GLU A 171 20.92 -11.92 -19.24
C GLU A 171 19.49 -11.73 -19.72
N GLU A 172 19.28 -10.72 -20.57
CA GLU A 172 17.97 -10.29 -21.03
C GLU A 172 18.01 -10.00 -22.54
N LEU A 173 16.93 -10.31 -23.24
CA LEU A 173 16.74 -9.96 -24.65
C LEU A 173 15.33 -9.39 -24.81
N ILE A 174 15.23 -8.22 -25.42
CA ILE A 174 13.97 -7.48 -25.57
C ILE A 174 13.78 -7.16 -27.05
N LEU A 175 12.61 -7.50 -27.59
CA LEU A 175 12.19 -7.06 -28.91
C LEU A 175 11.30 -5.84 -28.76
N ASN A 176 11.73 -4.68 -29.26
CA ASN A 176 10.90 -3.49 -29.37
C ASN A 176 10.35 -3.39 -30.79
N VAL A 177 9.04 -3.23 -30.95
CA VAL A 177 8.40 -3.14 -32.28
C VAL A 177 7.44 -1.95 -32.34
N ASP A 178 7.62 -1.10 -33.35
CA ASP A 178 6.63 -0.14 -33.83
C ASP A 178 5.95 -0.77 -35.05
N TYR A 179 4.64 -1.04 -34.96
CA TYR A 179 3.91 -1.81 -35.94
C TYR A 179 2.53 -1.23 -36.23
N ASP A 180 2.00 -1.58 -37.40
CA ASP A 180 0.64 -1.27 -37.84
C ASP A 180 0.24 -2.33 -38.90
N ASP A 181 -0.82 -3.13 -38.71
CA ASP A 181 -1.78 -3.17 -37.59
C ASP A 181 -1.49 -4.32 -36.58
N GLY A 182 -0.79 -5.37 -37.01
CA GLY A 182 -0.50 -6.55 -36.20
C GLY A 182 0.73 -7.31 -36.68
N PHE A 183 1.40 -8.06 -35.79
CA PHE A 183 2.64 -8.76 -36.14
C PHE A 183 2.84 -10.08 -35.39
N VAL A 184 3.73 -10.93 -35.94
CA VAL A 184 4.32 -12.08 -35.25
C VAL A 184 5.83 -12.11 -35.52
N ALA A 185 6.63 -12.28 -34.47
CA ALA A 185 8.08 -12.32 -34.53
C ALA A 185 8.65 -13.66 -34.05
N TYR A 186 9.69 -14.12 -34.74
CA TYR A 186 10.38 -15.38 -34.50
C TYR A 186 11.88 -15.15 -34.40
N LEU A 187 12.53 -15.85 -33.48
CA LEU A 187 13.98 -15.90 -33.33
C LEU A 187 14.44 -17.33 -33.56
N ASN A 188 15.28 -17.54 -34.58
CA ASN A 188 15.82 -18.84 -34.96
C ASN A 188 14.74 -19.94 -35.07
N GLY A 189 13.57 -19.58 -35.62
CA GLY A 189 12.44 -20.47 -35.83
C GLY A 189 11.44 -20.58 -34.68
N THR A 190 11.71 -19.98 -33.52
CA THR A 190 10.80 -20.01 -32.37
C THR A 190 10.10 -18.66 -32.19
N GLU A 191 8.79 -18.66 -32.00
CA GLU A 191 8.03 -17.44 -31.73
C GLU A 191 8.51 -16.78 -30.43
N ILE A 192 8.69 -15.46 -30.47
CA ILE A 192 9.16 -14.65 -29.33
C ILE A 192 8.19 -13.52 -28.97
N ALA A 193 7.36 -13.05 -29.90
CA ALA A 193 6.39 -11.98 -29.65
C ALA A 193 5.28 -11.98 -30.71
N ARG A 194 4.11 -11.45 -30.33
CA ARG A 194 3.01 -11.16 -31.24
C ARG A 194 2.14 -10.02 -30.72
N ALA A 195 1.43 -9.36 -31.62
CA ALA A 195 0.33 -8.46 -31.29
C ALA A 195 -0.73 -8.48 -32.40
N ASN A 196 -2.00 -8.36 -32.02
CA ASN A 196 -3.16 -8.26 -32.92
C ASN A 196 -3.32 -9.39 -33.96
N MET A 197 -2.68 -10.55 -33.76
CA MET A 197 -2.75 -11.70 -34.68
C MET A 197 -3.28 -12.96 -33.98
N VAL A 198 -4.15 -13.70 -34.67
CA VAL A 198 -4.70 -14.98 -34.21
C VAL A 198 -4.01 -16.19 -34.84
N GLY A 199 -4.28 -17.38 -34.32
CA GLY A 199 -3.68 -18.63 -34.80
C GLY A 199 -2.22 -18.80 -34.39
N THR A 200 -1.66 -19.99 -34.62
CA THR A 200 -0.28 -20.31 -34.21
C THR A 200 0.77 -19.91 -35.23
N ARG A 201 0.39 -19.80 -36.51
CA ARG A 201 1.26 -19.40 -37.61
C ARG A 201 0.38 -18.77 -38.69
N PRO A 202 0.18 -17.45 -38.68
CA PRO A 202 -0.74 -16.80 -39.60
C PRO A 202 -0.28 -16.96 -41.06
N GLY A 203 -1.25 -17.20 -41.95
CA GLY A 203 -1.04 -17.20 -43.39
C GLY A 203 -0.70 -15.80 -43.90
N TYR A 204 -0.28 -15.70 -45.17
CA TYR A 204 0.07 -14.41 -45.77
C TYR A 204 -1.14 -13.48 -45.96
N ASP A 205 -2.34 -14.05 -46.00
CA ASP A 205 -3.62 -13.41 -46.19
C ASP A 205 -4.42 -13.24 -44.89
N GLU A 206 -3.82 -13.58 -43.74
CA GLU A 206 -4.44 -13.32 -42.44
C GLU A 206 -4.47 -11.81 -42.17
N GLU A 207 -5.63 -11.33 -41.68
CA GLU A 207 -5.85 -9.95 -41.28
C GLU A 207 -5.55 -9.76 -39.79
N ALA A 208 -5.05 -8.58 -39.43
CA ALA A 208 -4.95 -8.19 -38.03
C ALA A 208 -6.35 -8.07 -37.41
N THR A 209 -6.46 -8.42 -36.13
CA THR A 209 -7.73 -8.44 -35.41
C THR A 209 -8.23 -7.08 -34.93
N GLN A 210 -7.36 -6.08 -34.93
CA GLN A 210 -7.63 -4.74 -34.39
C GLN A 210 -6.84 -3.72 -35.20
N VAL A 211 -7.43 -2.54 -35.40
CA VAL A 211 -6.73 -1.39 -35.97
C VAL A 211 -5.73 -0.87 -34.94
N TYR A 212 -4.50 -0.62 -35.35
CA TYR A 212 -3.42 -0.20 -34.48
C TYR A 212 -2.43 0.70 -35.20
N GLU A 213 -2.25 1.91 -34.69
CA GLU A 213 -1.42 2.93 -35.31
C GLU A 213 0.02 2.90 -34.77
N ARG A 214 0.98 3.19 -35.65
CA ARG A 214 2.39 3.36 -35.25
C ARG A 214 2.58 4.50 -34.22
N ARG A 215 3.51 4.31 -33.28
CA ARG A 215 3.76 5.21 -32.14
C ARG A 215 4.86 6.24 -32.39
N MET A 216 5.95 5.86 -33.05
CA MET A 216 7.17 6.67 -33.04
C MET A 216 7.03 8.01 -33.79
N ASN A 217 6.09 8.11 -34.75
CA ASN A 217 5.83 9.38 -35.46
C ASN A 217 5.02 10.39 -34.63
N ASN A 218 4.37 9.96 -33.55
CA ASN A 218 3.55 10.79 -32.68
C ASN A 218 4.24 11.10 -31.34
N GLY A 219 5.57 10.90 -31.26
CA GLY A 219 6.37 11.11 -30.05
C GLY A 219 6.28 9.98 -29.02
N GLY A 220 5.65 8.85 -29.36
CA GLY A 220 5.63 7.64 -28.54
C GLY A 220 6.88 6.77 -28.72
N THR A 221 7.02 5.73 -27.91
CA THR A 221 8.10 4.73 -27.97
C THR A 221 7.57 3.38 -28.49
N PRO A 222 8.40 2.55 -29.14
CA PRO A 222 7.97 1.22 -29.62
C PRO A 222 7.60 0.28 -28.47
N ASN A 223 6.64 -0.61 -28.69
CA ASN A 223 6.20 -1.59 -27.69
C ASN A 223 7.34 -2.59 -27.38
N ALA A 224 7.63 -2.81 -26.09
CA ALA A 224 8.64 -3.75 -25.64
C ALA A 224 8.06 -5.14 -25.35
N PHE A 225 8.71 -6.17 -25.90
CA PHE A 225 8.37 -7.58 -25.70
C PHE A 225 9.60 -8.34 -25.18
N PRO A 226 9.71 -8.55 -23.85
CA PRO A 226 10.79 -9.35 -23.27
C PRO A 226 10.76 -10.80 -23.77
N VAL A 227 11.90 -11.30 -24.21
CA VAL A 227 12.04 -12.67 -24.72
C VAL A 227 12.36 -13.61 -23.58
N ALA A 228 11.43 -14.52 -23.27
CA ALA A 228 11.64 -15.52 -22.23
C ALA A 228 12.77 -16.51 -22.60
N PHE A 229 13.64 -16.79 -21.63
CA PHE A 229 14.75 -17.75 -21.72
C PHE A 229 15.71 -17.50 -22.91
N PRO A 230 16.34 -16.32 -23.00
CA PRO A 230 17.08 -15.88 -24.19
C PRO A 230 18.25 -16.81 -24.56
N ALA A 231 18.99 -17.32 -23.57
CA ALA A 231 20.11 -18.23 -23.80
C ALA A 231 19.72 -19.54 -24.53
N GLY A 232 18.47 -20.01 -24.38
CA GLY A 232 17.95 -21.19 -25.10
C GLY A 232 17.44 -20.89 -26.51
N ARG A 233 17.33 -19.60 -26.88
CA ARG A 233 16.80 -19.14 -28.17
C ARG A 233 17.90 -18.65 -29.12
N LEU A 234 19.03 -18.20 -28.57
CA LEU A 234 20.18 -17.68 -29.31
C LEU A 234 21.22 -18.78 -29.63
N ARG A 235 22.00 -18.55 -30.67
CA ARG A 235 23.13 -19.40 -31.09
C ARG A 235 24.42 -18.59 -31.03
N SER A 236 25.53 -19.23 -30.70
CA SER A 236 26.84 -18.64 -30.95
C SER A 236 27.07 -18.58 -32.46
N GLY A 237 27.47 -17.41 -32.97
CA GLY A 237 27.55 -17.09 -34.38
C GLY A 237 26.27 -16.44 -34.92
N GLU A 238 25.87 -16.81 -36.13
CA GLU A 238 24.76 -16.20 -36.85
C GLU A 238 23.39 -16.62 -36.27
N ASN A 239 22.50 -15.64 -36.16
CA ASN A 239 21.12 -15.74 -35.71
C ASN A 239 20.20 -15.04 -36.72
N VAL A 240 18.92 -15.41 -36.72
CA VAL A 240 17.90 -14.81 -37.60
C VAL A 240 16.72 -14.32 -36.78
N LEU A 241 16.40 -13.03 -36.90
CA LEU A 241 15.14 -12.43 -36.50
C LEU A 241 14.22 -12.40 -37.73
N ALA A 242 13.03 -12.97 -37.61
CA ALA A 242 12.05 -13.05 -38.68
C ALA A 242 10.71 -12.48 -38.20
N ILE A 243 10.13 -11.53 -38.94
CA ILE A 243 8.89 -10.83 -38.54
C ILE A 243 7.93 -10.80 -39.73
N GLN A 244 6.65 -11.12 -39.47
CA GLN A 244 5.56 -10.83 -40.39
C GLN A 244 4.66 -9.77 -39.78
N VAL A 245 4.30 -8.76 -40.55
CA VAL A 245 3.35 -7.71 -40.17
C VAL A 245 2.17 -7.71 -41.14
N HIS A 246 0.99 -7.39 -40.61
CA HIS A 246 -0.31 -7.55 -41.27
C HIS A 246 -1.20 -6.34 -40.98
N ASN A 247 -1.97 -5.93 -41.99
CA ASN A 247 -3.07 -4.99 -41.85
C ASN A 247 -4.37 -5.69 -41.50
N THR A 248 -5.32 -4.92 -40.97
CA THR A 248 -6.70 -5.35 -40.70
C THR A 248 -7.50 -5.67 -41.95
N GLN A 249 -7.11 -5.14 -43.12
CA GLN A 249 -7.77 -5.42 -44.39
C GLN A 249 -6.89 -5.04 -45.60
N PRO A 250 -7.11 -5.66 -46.78
CA PRO A 250 -6.54 -5.18 -48.03
C PRO A 250 -6.96 -3.74 -48.33
N GLY A 251 -6.01 -2.87 -48.64
CA GLY A 251 -6.30 -1.46 -48.94
C GLY A 251 -6.36 -0.52 -47.73
N SER A 252 -5.86 -0.95 -46.55
CA SER A 252 -5.63 -0.04 -45.41
C SER A 252 -4.80 1.18 -45.81
N SER A 253 -4.94 2.29 -45.09
CA SER A 253 -4.26 3.57 -45.36
C SER A 253 -2.74 3.46 -45.36
N ASP A 254 -2.23 2.57 -44.51
CA ASP A 254 -0.83 2.45 -44.13
C ASP A 254 -0.50 1.03 -43.64
N LEU A 255 0.78 0.80 -43.39
CA LEU A 255 1.36 -0.40 -42.78
C LEU A 255 2.74 -0.01 -42.29
N THR A 256 3.12 -0.43 -41.08
CA THR A 256 4.43 -0.10 -40.50
C THR A 256 5.11 -1.32 -39.87
N LEU A 257 6.40 -1.46 -40.12
CA LEU A 257 7.31 -2.28 -39.30
C LEU A 257 8.63 -1.54 -39.08
N SER A 258 8.90 -1.22 -37.82
CA SER A 258 10.21 -0.82 -37.30
C SER A 258 10.49 -1.65 -36.05
N ALA A 259 11.65 -2.29 -35.98
CA ALA A 259 11.96 -3.23 -34.91
C ALA A 259 13.40 -3.08 -34.42
N PHE A 260 13.58 -3.27 -33.11
CA PHE A 260 14.87 -3.30 -32.43
C PHE A 260 14.96 -4.57 -31.59
N LEU A 261 16.06 -5.30 -31.68
CA LEU A 261 16.35 -6.42 -30.79
C LEU A 261 17.53 -6.05 -29.90
N THR A 262 17.27 -5.84 -28.61
CA THR A 262 18.26 -5.32 -27.65
C THR A 262 18.58 -6.36 -26.59
N ALA A 263 19.88 -6.60 -26.37
CA ALA A 263 20.41 -7.54 -25.38
C ALA A 263 21.03 -6.79 -24.20
N ARG A 264 20.75 -7.25 -22.98
CA ARG A 264 21.47 -6.87 -21.75
C ARG A 264 22.58 -7.88 -21.48
N TYR A 265 23.81 -7.40 -21.40
CA TYR A 265 24.97 -8.25 -21.08
C TYR A 265 25.29 -8.20 -19.59
N ASN A 266 25.69 -9.33 -19.00
CA ASN A 266 26.16 -9.41 -17.61
C ASN A 266 27.54 -8.79 -17.34
N GLN A 267 28.17 -8.25 -18.39
CA GLN A 267 29.46 -7.58 -18.37
C GLN A 267 29.52 -6.58 -19.53
N PRO A 268 30.44 -5.60 -19.51
CA PRO A 268 30.58 -4.65 -20.62
C PRO A 268 30.81 -5.36 -21.97
N SER A 269 30.01 -5.01 -22.97
CA SER A 269 30.10 -5.55 -24.33
C SER A 269 30.02 -4.45 -25.39
N LEU A 270 30.77 -4.64 -26.49
CA LEU A 270 30.67 -3.83 -27.71
C LEU A 270 29.93 -4.55 -28.83
N GLU A 271 29.42 -5.76 -28.58
CA GLU A 271 28.64 -6.53 -29.56
C GLU A 271 27.33 -5.80 -29.87
N GLY A 272 26.98 -5.67 -31.16
CA GLY A 272 25.86 -4.82 -31.61
C GLY A 272 26.18 -3.31 -31.55
N GLN A 273 25.13 -2.49 -31.50
CA GLN A 273 25.19 -1.03 -31.48
C GLN A 273 24.69 -0.50 -30.12
N ARG A 274 24.95 0.78 -29.80
CA ARG A 274 24.33 1.41 -28.62
C ARG A 274 22.81 1.48 -28.86
N PRO A 275 21.97 1.18 -27.86
CA PRO A 275 20.53 1.31 -28.04
C PRO A 275 20.16 2.75 -28.38
N PRO A 276 19.21 2.97 -29.30
CA PRO A 276 18.73 4.32 -29.58
C PRO A 276 17.94 4.86 -28.39
N THR A 277 18.02 6.17 -28.16
CA THR A 277 17.43 6.87 -27.01
C THR A 277 15.93 6.65 -26.87
N ILE A 278 15.24 6.43 -27.99
CA ILE A 278 13.82 6.10 -28.01
C ILE A 278 13.46 4.81 -27.25
N LEU A 279 14.43 3.93 -26.98
CA LEU A 279 14.23 2.71 -26.18
C LEU A 279 14.42 2.92 -24.68
N GLY A 280 14.89 4.10 -24.24
CA GLY A 280 15.05 4.41 -22.82
C GLY A 280 16.19 3.68 -22.10
N TYR A 281 17.09 3.01 -22.81
CA TYR A 281 18.23 2.29 -22.20
C TYR A 281 19.48 3.18 -21.99
N ASP A 282 19.41 4.46 -22.35
CA ASP A 282 20.56 5.38 -22.41
C ASP A 282 21.01 5.96 -21.06
N LEU A 283 20.22 5.80 -20.01
CA LEU A 283 20.50 6.34 -18.67
C LEU A 283 21.20 5.33 -17.74
N ARG A 284 22.05 4.45 -18.28
CA ARG A 284 22.76 3.46 -17.45
C ARG A 284 24.26 3.73 -17.45
N GLY A 285 24.77 4.18 -16.31
CA GLY A 285 26.15 4.59 -16.08
C GLY A 285 26.82 3.80 -14.94
N PRO A 286 28.15 3.87 -14.79
CA PRO A 286 28.83 3.25 -13.66
C PRO A 286 28.45 3.95 -12.34
N HIS A 287 28.55 3.22 -11.23
CA HIS A 287 28.24 3.72 -9.89
C HIS A 287 29.51 4.00 -9.11
N THR A 288 29.64 5.21 -8.56
CA THR A 288 30.74 5.54 -7.65
C THR A 288 30.55 4.88 -6.28
N ASN A 289 31.62 4.87 -5.48
CA ASN A 289 31.63 4.44 -4.08
C ASN A 289 31.23 5.56 -3.10
N PHE A 290 30.79 6.71 -3.61
CA PHE A 290 30.32 7.84 -2.81
C PHE A 290 28.96 8.36 -3.33
N LYS A 291 28.31 9.20 -2.54
CA LYS A 291 27.10 9.94 -2.93
C LYS A 291 27.41 11.43 -3.00
N LEU A 292 26.56 12.19 -3.69
CA LEU A 292 26.67 13.63 -3.59
C LEU A 292 26.02 14.15 -2.31
N SER A 293 26.60 15.19 -1.72
CA SER A 293 26.06 15.86 -0.54
C SER A 293 24.89 16.76 -0.93
N ALA A 294 23.73 16.55 -0.31
CA ALA A 294 22.57 17.45 -0.44
C ALA A 294 22.87 18.89 0.05
N GLY A 295 23.83 19.06 0.97
CA GLY A 295 24.30 20.37 1.43
C GLY A 295 25.25 21.08 0.46
N GLY A 296 25.61 20.41 -0.64
CA GLY A 296 26.50 20.89 -1.68
C GLY A 296 27.98 20.58 -1.44
N GLU A 297 28.72 20.38 -2.54
CA GLU A 297 30.16 20.09 -2.56
C GLU A 297 30.80 20.34 -3.94
N ASN A 298 32.08 19.97 -4.11
CA ASN A 298 32.76 20.03 -5.41
C ASN A 298 33.06 18.62 -5.92
N LEU A 299 32.80 18.39 -7.20
CA LEU A 299 33.31 17.24 -7.95
C LEU A 299 34.62 17.62 -8.65
N TYR A 300 35.59 16.71 -8.59
CA TYR A 300 36.93 16.89 -9.18
C TYR A 300 37.27 15.72 -10.11
N LEU A 301 37.80 16.03 -11.30
CA LEU A 301 38.21 15.04 -12.29
C LEU A 301 39.73 15.08 -12.47
N PHE A 302 40.40 13.93 -12.47
CA PHE A 302 41.85 13.80 -12.64
C PHE A 302 42.22 12.87 -13.79
N ASN A 303 43.32 13.19 -14.48
CA ASN A 303 43.87 12.36 -15.57
C ASN A 303 44.76 11.22 -15.01
N PRO A 304 45.23 10.27 -15.86
CA PRO A 304 46.10 9.17 -15.42
C PRO A 304 47.47 9.60 -14.87
N ALA A 305 47.88 10.86 -15.05
CA ALA A 305 49.08 11.42 -14.45
C ALA A 305 48.83 11.99 -13.03
N GLY A 306 47.58 11.97 -12.55
CA GLY A 306 47.16 12.52 -11.26
C GLY A 306 46.97 14.04 -11.28
N GLU A 307 46.88 14.67 -12.45
CA GLU A 307 46.65 16.11 -12.59
C GLU A 307 45.15 16.41 -12.64
N ARG A 308 44.69 17.42 -11.89
CA ARG A 308 43.29 17.87 -11.91
C ARG A 308 42.97 18.47 -13.28
N VAL A 309 42.03 17.85 -13.98
CA VAL A 309 41.56 18.25 -15.31
C VAL A 309 40.40 19.23 -15.21
N ASP A 310 39.47 18.99 -14.29
CA ASP A 310 38.27 19.82 -14.15
C ASP A 310 37.72 19.82 -12.71
N ARG A 311 36.83 20.78 -12.44
CA ARG A 311 36.06 20.88 -11.20
C ARG A 311 34.67 21.43 -11.46
N LEU A 312 33.64 20.77 -10.95
CA LEU A 312 32.26 21.25 -10.96
C LEU A 312 31.78 21.47 -9.52
N LYS A 313 31.27 22.67 -9.23
CA LYS A 313 30.66 22.97 -7.93
C LYS A 313 29.19 22.58 -8.00
N VAL A 314 28.73 21.72 -7.11
CA VAL A 314 27.34 21.24 -7.04
C VAL A 314 26.80 21.67 -5.69
N GLU A 315 26.23 22.87 -5.61
CA GLU A 315 25.69 23.44 -4.38
C GLU A 315 24.47 24.32 -4.69
N GLY A 316 23.59 24.52 -3.71
CA GLY A 316 22.50 25.49 -3.83
C GLY A 316 21.54 25.22 -4.99
N ILE A 317 21.32 23.93 -5.30
CA ILE A 317 20.34 23.48 -6.28
C ILE A 317 19.29 22.62 -5.57
N GLU A 318 18.02 22.78 -5.92
CA GLU A 318 16.94 21.98 -5.35
C GLU A 318 16.86 20.60 -6.02
N ARG A 319 15.98 19.73 -5.53
CA ARG A 319 15.74 18.42 -6.14
C ARG A 319 15.36 18.57 -7.62
N ASP A 320 15.93 17.71 -8.47
CA ASP A 320 15.68 17.68 -9.91
C ASP A 320 16.08 18.95 -10.67
N GLN A 321 16.90 19.80 -10.04
CA GLN A 321 17.69 20.82 -10.70
C GLN A 321 19.13 20.34 -10.85
N SER A 322 19.82 20.88 -11.85
CA SER A 322 21.22 20.55 -12.08
C SER A 322 22.10 21.80 -12.09
N THR A 323 23.38 21.60 -11.76
CA THR A 323 24.43 22.52 -12.16
C THR A 323 25.12 21.97 -13.40
N GLY A 324 25.14 22.73 -14.48
CA GLY A 324 25.65 22.28 -15.78
C GLY A 324 26.38 23.36 -16.56
N ILE A 325 27.08 22.93 -17.61
CA ILE A 325 27.83 23.80 -18.50
C ILE A 325 26.95 24.26 -19.67
N PRO A 326 26.90 25.57 -19.98
CA PRO A 326 26.14 26.08 -21.11
C PRO A 326 26.56 25.46 -22.45
N PRO A 327 25.63 25.34 -23.43
CA PRO A 327 25.94 24.78 -24.76
C PRO A 327 27.05 25.54 -25.49
N THR A 328 27.15 26.83 -25.21
CA THR A 328 28.19 27.73 -25.72
C THR A 328 29.55 27.58 -25.03
N GLY A 329 29.64 26.71 -24.02
CA GLY A 329 30.73 26.68 -23.05
C GLY A 329 30.68 27.85 -22.07
N GLY A 330 31.59 27.83 -21.08
CA GLY A 330 31.69 28.86 -20.04
C GLY A 330 31.67 28.28 -18.63
N GLU A 331 31.32 29.15 -17.67
CA GLU A 331 31.09 28.79 -16.26
C GLU A 331 29.80 28.00 -16.10
N ALA A 332 29.75 27.15 -15.07
CA ALA A 332 28.58 26.36 -14.74
C ALA A 332 27.41 27.25 -14.31
N ARG A 333 26.18 26.82 -14.60
CA ARG A 333 24.93 27.52 -14.33
C ARG A 333 23.88 26.53 -13.82
N THR A 334 22.84 27.06 -13.18
CA THR A 334 21.71 26.27 -12.68
C THR A 334 20.67 26.04 -13.77
N TYR A 335 20.04 24.88 -13.77
CA TYR A 335 19.02 24.47 -14.73
C TYR A 335 17.77 23.92 -14.01
N GLU A 336 16.59 24.37 -14.43
CA GLU A 336 15.28 23.83 -13.99
C GLU A 336 14.98 22.44 -14.59
N ARG A 337 15.63 22.09 -15.70
CA ARG A 337 15.47 20.80 -16.37
C ARG A 337 16.83 20.18 -16.57
N THR A 338 16.98 18.95 -16.13
CA THR A 338 18.22 18.22 -16.27
C THR A 338 18.28 17.48 -17.61
N THR A 339 19.49 17.17 -18.08
CA THR A 339 19.70 16.54 -19.40
C THR A 339 20.65 15.35 -19.36
N PRO A 340 20.41 14.33 -18.51
CA PRO A 340 21.34 13.21 -18.39
C PRO A 340 21.52 12.48 -19.73
N GLY A 341 22.78 12.28 -20.12
CA GLY A 341 23.17 11.64 -21.37
C GLY A 341 23.11 12.57 -22.60
N ALA A 342 22.81 13.85 -22.44
CA ALA A 342 22.60 14.80 -23.52
C ALA A 342 23.22 16.18 -23.24
N ALA A 343 23.35 17.00 -24.28
CA ALA A 343 23.78 18.37 -24.10
C ALA A 343 22.65 19.19 -23.45
N ASN A 344 23.02 20.04 -22.47
CA ASN A 344 22.14 21.09 -21.93
C ASN A 344 21.48 21.85 -23.10
N LEU A 345 20.18 22.18 -22.98
CA LEU A 345 19.43 22.79 -24.09
C LEU A 345 19.30 24.31 -23.99
N THR A 346 19.51 24.88 -22.80
CA THR A 346 19.31 26.31 -22.52
C THR A 346 20.61 26.97 -22.06
N PRO A 347 20.68 28.32 -22.05
CA PRO A 347 21.82 29.02 -21.48
C PRO A 347 21.99 28.85 -19.97
N GLY A 348 21.02 28.29 -19.22
CA GLY A 348 21.04 28.21 -17.76
C GLY A 348 20.92 29.57 -17.05
N TYR A 349 20.64 29.54 -15.74
CA TYR A 349 20.42 30.72 -14.91
C TYR A 349 21.71 31.26 -14.27
N VAL A 350 21.81 32.59 -14.14
CA VAL A 350 22.96 33.30 -13.55
C VAL A 350 22.66 33.65 -12.09
N GLY A 351 22.69 32.64 -11.22
CA GLY A 351 22.34 32.75 -9.79
C GLY A 351 20.83 32.67 -9.55
N GLU A 352 20.38 32.99 -8.32
CA GLU A 352 18.99 32.85 -7.86
C GLU A 352 18.39 34.18 -7.38
N VAL A 353 17.06 34.30 -7.48
CA VAL A 353 16.31 35.41 -6.89
C VAL A 353 16.30 35.27 -5.37
N ASN A 354 16.71 36.32 -4.68
CA ASN A 354 16.60 36.40 -3.22
C ASN A 354 15.24 37.02 -2.83
N GLY A 355 14.42 36.28 -2.09
CA GLY A 355 13.11 36.69 -1.58
C GLY A 355 11.95 35.84 -2.12
N THR A 356 10.73 36.07 -1.62
CA THR A 356 9.51 35.35 -1.98
C THR A 356 8.31 36.29 -2.16
N VAL A 357 7.19 35.74 -2.64
CA VAL A 357 5.91 36.46 -2.78
C VAL A 357 5.08 36.31 -1.52
N ASN A 358 4.69 37.43 -0.92
CA ASN A 358 3.85 37.51 0.26
C ASN A 358 2.41 37.89 -0.12
N PHE A 359 1.44 37.16 0.43
CA PHE A 359 0.00 37.38 0.21
C PHE A 359 -0.61 38.06 1.44
N ASN A 360 -1.48 39.06 1.25
CA ASN A 360 -2.14 39.74 2.37
C ASN A 360 -3.25 38.90 3.06
N ARG A 361 -3.57 37.72 2.49
CA ARG A 361 -4.55 36.76 2.98
C ARG A 361 -4.01 35.34 2.82
N GLU A 362 -4.14 34.56 3.88
CA GLU A 362 -3.87 33.12 3.86
C GLU A 362 -4.88 32.36 2.99
N SER A 363 -4.48 31.16 2.56
CA SER A 363 -5.36 30.20 1.87
C SER A 363 -6.61 29.88 2.71
N GLY A 364 -7.63 29.30 2.08
CA GLY A 364 -8.80 28.75 2.78
C GLY A 364 -10.11 29.42 2.42
N LEU A 365 -11.04 29.43 3.37
CA LEU A 365 -12.42 29.89 3.17
C LEU A 365 -12.52 31.41 3.36
N HIS A 366 -13.09 32.10 2.37
CA HIS A 366 -13.24 33.56 2.41
C HIS A 366 -14.58 34.02 1.81
N ALA A 367 -15.05 35.18 2.26
CA ALA A 367 -15.99 36.00 1.49
C ALA A 367 -15.24 36.76 0.38
N PRO A 368 -15.91 37.28 -0.68
CA PRO A 368 -15.25 38.04 -1.73
C PRO A 368 -14.38 39.18 -1.18
N PHE A 369 -13.15 39.30 -1.70
CA PHE A 369 -12.15 40.26 -1.21
C PHE A 369 -11.16 40.66 -2.31
N SER A 370 -10.34 41.67 -2.02
CA SER A 370 -9.24 42.11 -2.91
C SER A 370 -7.91 41.58 -2.39
N LEU A 371 -7.25 40.73 -3.18
CA LEU A 371 -5.98 40.09 -2.86
C LEU A 371 -4.81 41.00 -3.24
N GLU A 372 -3.92 41.25 -2.29
CA GLU A 372 -2.70 42.02 -2.50
C GLU A 372 -1.47 41.13 -2.39
N LEU A 373 -0.56 41.26 -3.37
CA LEU A 373 0.72 40.56 -3.41
C LEU A 373 1.86 41.56 -3.19
N THR A 374 2.84 41.18 -2.39
CA THR A 374 4.06 41.94 -2.15
C THR A 374 5.28 41.04 -2.26
N ALA A 375 6.46 41.62 -2.43
CA ALA A 375 7.72 40.89 -2.47
C ALA A 375 8.64 41.44 -1.37
N ASP A 376 9.38 40.55 -0.70
CA ASP A 376 10.47 40.95 0.20
C ASP A 376 11.84 40.97 -0.50
N GLY A 377 11.88 40.53 -1.77
CA GLY A 377 13.04 40.46 -2.64
C GLY A 377 13.07 41.47 -3.79
N SER A 378 14.11 41.37 -4.63
CA SER A 378 14.19 42.08 -5.90
C SER A 378 13.63 41.23 -7.04
N GLY A 379 12.75 41.80 -7.86
CA GLY A 379 12.19 41.13 -9.03
C GLY A 379 10.75 41.57 -9.31
N ASP A 380 10.24 41.15 -10.46
CA ASP A 380 8.82 41.31 -10.80
C ASP A 380 8.04 40.10 -10.30
N ILE A 381 6.89 40.33 -9.66
CA ILE A 381 5.94 39.26 -9.30
C ILE A 381 5.18 38.87 -10.58
N HIS A 382 5.26 37.61 -10.98
CA HIS A 382 4.42 37.02 -12.01
C HIS A 382 3.51 35.98 -11.39
N TYR A 383 2.28 35.88 -11.90
CA TYR A 383 1.26 35.01 -11.33
C TYR A 383 0.40 34.34 -12.38
N THR A 384 -0.29 33.28 -11.98
CA THR A 384 -1.29 32.55 -12.77
C THR A 384 -2.50 32.25 -11.90
N THR A 385 -3.65 32.11 -12.55
CA THR A 385 -4.92 31.73 -11.89
C THR A 385 -5.56 30.49 -12.49
N ASP A 386 -4.89 29.84 -13.44
CA ASP A 386 -5.30 28.64 -14.14
C ASP A 386 -4.59 27.38 -13.63
N ALA A 387 -3.94 27.49 -12.47
CA ALA A 387 -3.10 26.48 -11.84
C ALA A 387 -1.82 26.09 -12.61
N SER A 388 -1.49 26.71 -13.76
CA SER A 388 -0.17 26.54 -14.39
C SER A 388 0.93 27.22 -13.57
N GLU A 389 2.18 26.78 -13.70
CA GLU A 389 3.28 27.47 -13.03
C GLU A 389 3.57 28.82 -13.72
N PRO A 390 3.68 29.95 -12.97
CA PRO A 390 4.01 31.23 -13.58
C PRO A 390 5.37 31.18 -14.28
N THR A 391 5.51 31.77 -15.45
CA THR A 391 6.79 31.98 -16.13
C THR A 391 7.05 33.48 -16.24
N LYS A 392 8.24 33.87 -16.71
CA LYS A 392 8.54 35.29 -17.04
C LYS A 392 7.57 35.88 -18.07
N ASP A 393 6.90 35.04 -18.86
CA ASP A 393 5.93 35.43 -19.88
C ASP A 393 4.48 35.44 -19.34
N SER A 394 4.26 34.94 -18.11
CA SER A 394 2.97 35.02 -17.42
C SER A 394 2.63 36.47 -17.03
N PRO A 395 1.36 36.78 -16.73
CA PRO A 395 0.95 38.11 -16.30
C PRO A 395 1.79 38.65 -15.12
N ARG A 396 2.34 39.85 -15.30
CA ARG A 396 3.01 40.60 -14.24
C ARG A 396 1.96 41.21 -13.31
N TYR A 397 2.13 41.04 -12.00
CA TYR A 397 1.29 41.68 -11.00
C TYR A 397 1.48 43.20 -11.01
N THR A 398 0.39 43.94 -11.19
CA THR A 398 0.41 45.43 -11.28
C THR A 398 -0.57 46.11 -10.32
N GLY A 399 -1.40 45.35 -9.62
CA GLY A 399 -2.37 45.84 -8.65
C GLY A 399 -3.23 44.72 -8.08
N PRO A 400 -4.08 45.01 -7.08
CA PRO A 400 -4.90 44.02 -6.38
C PRO A 400 -5.79 43.18 -7.30
N LEU A 401 -6.02 41.91 -6.93
CA LEU A 401 -6.91 40.99 -7.65
C LEU A 401 -8.23 40.86 -6.89
N ASP A 402 -9.34 41.20 -7.51
CA ASP A 402 -10.67 41.04 -6.90
C ASP A 402 -11.13 39.58 -7.06
N LEU A 403 -11.11 38.83 -5.95
CA LEU A 403 -11.54 37.44 -5.92
C LEU A 403 -13.01 37.35 -5.52
N THR A 404 -13.87 37.07 -6.50
CA THR A 404 -15.32 36.89 -6.31
C THR A 404 -15.78 35.45 -6.39
N GLU A 405 -14.90 34.54 -6.80
CA GLU A 405 -15.14 33.11 -6.95
C GLU A 405 -13.90 32.31 -6.54
N THR A 406 -14.09 31.01 -6.30
CA THR A 406 -12.99 30.12 -5.92
C THR A 406 -11.85 30.19 -6.93
N THR A 407 -10.66 30.57 -6.46
CA THR A 407 -9.52 30.85 -7.32
C THR A 407 -8.25 30.27 -6.71
N VAL A 408 -7.46 29.57 -7.53
CA VAL A 408 -6.08 29.23 -7.21
C VAL A 408 -5.20 30.36 -7.71
N VAL A 409 -4.30 30.88 -6.88
CA VAL A 409 -3.30 31.87 -7.27
C VAL A 409 -1.92 31.28 -7.02
N ARG A 410 -1.14 31.13 -8.09
CA ARG A 410 0.28 30.75 -8.03
C ARG A 410 1.12 31.96 -8.38
N ALA A 411 2.16 32.26 -7.62
CA ALA A 411 3.01 33.43 -7.87
C ALA A 411 4.49 33.15 -7.52
N ARG A 412 5.40 33.74 -8.29
CA ARG A 412 6.85 33.75 -8.02
C ARG A 412 7.53 35.00 -8.59
N LEU A 413 8.74 35.28 -8.12
CA LEU A 413 9.55 36.43 -8.52
C LEU A 413 10.49 36.09 -9.68
N PHE A 414 10.66 37.03 -10.60
CA PHE A 414 11.63 36.95 -11.71
C PHE A 414 12.54 38.18 -11.72
N ASP A 415 13.87 37.98 -11.83
CA ASP A 415 14.87 39.05 -11.90
C ASP A 415 15.94 38.76 -12.96
N GLY A 416 15.69 39.19 -14.20
CA GLY A 416 16.65 39.07 -15.31
C GLY A 416 16.92 37.62 -15.72
N GLU A 417 18.18 37.20 -15.66
CA GLU A 417 18.64 35.83 -15.98
C GLU A 417 18.79 34.95 -14.73
N LYS A 418 18.32 35.39 -13.56
CA LYS A 418 18.37 34.59 -12.32
C LYS A 418 17.28 33.53 -12.29
N PHE A 419 17.56 32.45 -11.59
CA PHE A 419 16.63 31.40 -11.23
C PHE A 419 15.47 32.03 -10.41
N PRO A 420 14.20 31.78 -10.78
CA PRO A 420 13.06 32.41 -10.12
C PRO A 420 12.97 32.05 -8.63
N SER A 421 12.24 32.84 -7.83
CA SER A 421 12.02 32.49 -6.42
C SER A 421 11.20 31.21 -6.28
N GLU A 422 11.14 30.69 -5.04
CA GLU A 422 10.16 29.66 -4.65
C GLU A 422 8.76 30.04 -5.15
N LEU A 423 8.04 29.00 -5.58
CA LEU A 423 6.66 29.09 -6.00
C LEU A 423 5.75 29.11 -4.78
N VAL A 424 4.90 30.14 -4.68
CA VAL A 424 3.86 30.21 -3.65
C VAL A 424 2.50 29.90 -4.27
N THR A 425 1.83 28.87 -3.75
CA THR A 425 0.49 28.44 -4.18
C THR A 425 -0.53 28.72 -3.08
N ARG A 426 -1.63 29.41 -3.42
CA ARG A 426 -2.76 29.65 -2.51
C ARG A 426 -4.09 29.31 -3.18
N THR A 427 -4.95 28.57 -2.47
CA THR A 427 -6.33 28.30 -2.86
C THR A 427 -7.28 29.12 -2.01
N TYR A 428 -8.07 29.98 -2.65
CA TYR A 428 -9.12 30.76 -2.01
C TYR A 428 -10.48 30.17 -2.36
N LEU A 429 -11.16 29.57 -1.38
CA LEU A 429 -12.50 29.03 -1.51
C LEU A 429 -13.50 30.13 -1.18
N ILE A 430 -14.18 30.69 -2.19
CA ILE A 430 -15.06 31.85 -2.00
C ILE A 430 -16.50 31.39 -1.78
N ASN A 431 -17.01 31.61 -0.55
CA ASN A 431 -18.34 31.17 -0.12
C ASN A 431 -18.68 29.73 -0.54
N PRO A 432 -17.84 28.73 -0.24
CA PRO A 432 -18.00 27.38 -0.79
C PRO A 432 -19.25 26.67 -0.26
N GLY A 433 -19.69 27.01 0.97
CA GLY A 433 -20.95 26.56 1.55
C GLY A 433 -21.05 25.04 1.69
N HIS A 434 -19.99 24.42 2.21
CA HIS A 434 -19.91 22.99 2.54
C HIS A 434 -19.97 22.78 4.05
N ASP A 435 -20.59 21.69 4.49
CA ASP A 435 -20.56 21.22 5.89
C ASP A 435 -19.41 20.23 6.15
N LEU A 436 -18.80 19.71 5.07
CA LEU A 436 -17.68 18.78 5.09
C LEU A 436 -16.33 19.51 5.03
N ASP A 437 -15.31 18.86 5.59
CA ASP A 437 -13.92 19.29 5.41
C ASP A 437 -13.55 19.32 3.91
N VAL A 438 -12.67 20.24 3.54
CA VAL A 438 -12.28 20.47 2.15
C VAL A 438 -10.83 20.09 1.92
N VAL A 439 -10.57 19.31 0.89
CA VAL A 439 -9.25 19.09 0.32
C VAL A 439 -9.11 19.90 -0.96
N SER A 440 -7.98 20.58 -1.14
CA SER A 440 -7.59 21.21 -2.40
C SER A 440 -6.31 20.57 -2.94
N ILE A 441 -6.36 20.15 -4.20
CA ILE A 441 -5.20 19.72 -4.98
C ILE A 441 -4.91 20.78 -6.05
N VAL A 442 -3.67 21.22 -6.14
CA VAL A 442 -3.18 22.06 -7.25
C VAL A 442 -2.10 21.28 -7.98
N VAL A 443 -2.32 20.97 -9.25
CA VAL A 443 -1.43 20.16 -10.09
C VAL A 443 -1.33 20.80 -11.48
N ASP A 444 -0.20 20.64 -12.17
CA ASP A 444 -0.04 21.19 -13.51
C ASP A 444 -1.16 20.72 -14.47
N PRO A 445 -1.95 21.64 -15.05
CA PRO A 445 -3.09 21.27 -15.90
C PRO A 445 -2.71 20.48 -17.15
N GLN A 446 -1.51 20.70 -17.72
CA GLN A 446 -1.08 19.97 -18.91
C GLN A 446 -0.64 18.55 -18.54
N ALA A 447 0.17 18.39 -17.50
CA ALA A 447 0.62 17.08 -17.03
C ALA A 447 -0.56 16.21 -16.55
N PHE A 448 -1.62 16.82 -16.03
CA PHE A 448 -2.76 16.07 -15.49
C PHE A 448 -3.92 15.89 -16.49
N PHE A 449 -4.32 16.94 -17.23
CA PHE A 449 -5.56 16.92 -18.03
C PHE A 449 -5.35 16.98 -19.55
N ASN A 450 -4.12 17.08 -20.06
CA ASN A 450 -3.90 17.05 -21.50
C ASN A 450 -4.53 15.79 -22.10
N PRO A 451 -5.37 15.89 -23.15
CA PRO A 451 -6.12 14.74 -23.67
C PRO A 451 -5.23 13.64 -24.24
N VAL A 452 -3.99 13.99 -24.63
CA VAL A 452 -3.00 13.10 -25.23
C VAL A 452 -2.05 12.54 -24.18
N THR A 453 -1.44 13.41 -23.36
CA THR A 453 -0.34 13.02 -22.45
C THR A 453 -0.70 13.12 -20.98
N GLY A 454 -1.84 13.71 -20.63
CA GLY A 454 -2.25 13.99 -19.27
C GLY A 454 -2.54 12.72 -18.49
N LEU A 455 -2.04 12.64 -17.26
CA LEU A 455 -2.17 11.46 -16.40
C LEU A 455 -3.64 11.08 -16.11
N TYR A 456 -4.55 12.05 -16.01
CA TYR A 456 -5.97 11.80 -15.78
C TYR A 456 -6.76 11.49 -17.07
N ALA A 457 -6.16 11.69 -18.24
CA ALA A 457 -6.80 11.51 -19.54
C ALA A 457 -6.72 10.05 -20.04
N GLN A 458 -7.55 9.73 -21.04
CA GLN A 458 -7.50 8.41 -21.67
C GLN A 458 -6.24 8.23 -22.54
N GLY A 459 -5.79 9.25 -23.27
CA GLY A 459 -4.63 9.11 -24.15
C GLY A 459 -4.91 8.26 -25.40
N PHE A 460 -3.90 8.09 -26.25
CA PHE A 460 -4.02 7.35 -27.52
C PHE A 460 -3.87 5.83 -27.38
N ASP A 461 -3.13 5.38 -26.36
CA ASP A 461 -2.81 3.96 -26.13
C ASP A 461 -3.95 3.16 -25.50
N ALA A 462 -5.08 3.80 -25.23
CA ALA A 462 -6.23 3.19 -24.61
C ALA A 462 -6.92 2.18 -25.53
N GLU A 463 -6.98 0.93 -25.11
CA GLU A 463 -7.84 -0.08 -25.73
C GLU A 463 -9.30 0.41 -25.83
N PRO A 464 -10.07 0.00 -26.86
CA PRO A 464 -11.42 0.54 -27.09
C PRO A 464 -12.43 0.11 -26.01
N ASN A 465 -12.18 -1.02 -25.36
CA ASN A 465 -13.09 -1.58 -24.37
C ASN A 465 -12.65 -1.20 -22.96
N ARG A 466 -13.63 -0.80 -22.14
CA ARG A 466 -13.42 -0.58 -20.70
C ARG A 466 -12.85 -1.89 -20.09
N PRO A 467 -11.71 -1.85 -19.38
CA PRO A 467 -11.24 -0.69 -18.61
C PRO A 467 -10.16 0.15 -19.32
N TYR A 468 -10.07 0.06 -20.65
CA TYR A 468 -9.21 0.87 -21.51
C TYR A 468 -7.74 0.71 -21.15
N PHE A 469 -7.26 -0.53 -21.06
CA PHE A 469 -5.85 -0.78 -20.75
C PHE A 469 -4.93 -0.03 -21.73
N GLY A 470 -3.78 0.42 -21.25
CA GLY A 470 -2.89 1.31 -22.00
C GLY A 470 -3.23 2.80 -21.93
N ALA A 471 -4.42 3.18 -21.46
CA ALA A 471 -4.74 4.58 -21.19
C ALA A 471 -3.76 5.26 -20.23
N ASN A 472 -3.57 6.58 -20.34
CA ASN A 472 -2.58 7.30 -19.52
C ASN A 472 -2.80 7.12 -18.02
N TYR A 473 -4.04 7.02 -17.57
CA TYR A 473 -4.37 6.78 -16.16
C TYR A 473 -4.00 5.38 -15.66
N TRP A 474 -3.49 4.47 -16.50
CA TRP A 474 -2.85 3.21 -16.06
C TRP A 474 -1.36 3.35 -15.76
N ARG A 475 -0.74 4.47 -16.12
CA ARG A 475 0.64 4.76 -15.74
C ARG A 475 0.73 5.05 -14.26
N ASP A 476 1.80 4.61 -13.63
CA ASP A 476 2.09 4.87 -12.23
C ASP A 476 2.97 6.10 -12.02
N ASP A 477 2.91 7.06 -12.96
CA ASP A 477 3.58 8.35 -12.86
C ASP A 477 3.09 9.12 -11.61
N GLU A 478 4.03 9.66 -10.83
CA GLU A 478 3.76 10.54 -9.69
C GLU A 478 4.08 11.98 -10.10
N LEU A 479 3.06 12.86 -10.08
CA LEU A 479 3.18 14.27 -10.45
C LEU A 479 3.36 15.17 -9.24
N ASP A 480 4.05 16.29 -9.44
CA ASP A 480 4.17 17.33 -8.42
C ASP A 480 2.82 18.04 -8.23
N ALA A 481 2.38 18.16 -6.98
CA ALA A 481 1.16 18.82 -6.62
C ALA A 481 1.26 19.53 -5.27
N SER A 482 0.39 20.50 -5.04
CA SER A 482 0.17 21.09 -3.72
C SER A 482 -1.11 20.51 -3.12
N PHE A 483 -1.04 20.00 -1.90
CA PHE A 483 -2.17 19.49 -1.13
C PHE A 483 -2.46 20.44 0.04
N SER A 484 -3.72 20.85 0.16
CA SER A 484 -4.22 21.58 1.34
C SER A 484 -5.44 20.88 1.92
N PHE A 485 -5.55 20.92 3.24
CA PHE A 485 -6.69 20.44 4.01
C PHE A 485 -7.26 21.59 4.85
N PHE A 486 -8.57 21.82 4.69
CA PHE A 486 -9.33 22.88 5.36
C PHE A 486 -10.45 22.23 6.19
N PRO A 487 -10.32 22.18 7.52
CA PRO A 487 -11.38 21.68 8.39
C PRO A 487 -12.67 22.51 8.27
N ALA A 488 -13.82 21.87 8.41
CA ALA A 488 -15.12 22.55 8.41
C ALA A 488 -15.40 23.34 9.70
N ASP A 489 -14.69 23.02 10.79
CA ASP A 489 -14.88 23.57 12.13
C ASP A 489 -13.93 24.73 12.47
N ASP A 490 -13.36 25.38 11.46
CA ASP A 490 -12.30 26.40 11.59
C ASP A 490 -11.04 25.90 12.34
N GLY A 491 -10.82 24.57 12.36
CA GLY A 491 -9.59 23.96 12.87
C GLY A 491 -8.33 24.39 12.11
N GLU A 492 -7.17 23.99 12.63
CA GLU A 492 -5.87 24.28 12.00
C GLU A 492 -5.83 23.72 10.57
N GLN A 493 -5.42 24.56 9.62
CA GLN A 493 -5.31 24.18 8.21
C GLN A 493 -3.94 23.53 7.96
N PHE A 494 -3.89 22.60 7.01
CA PHE A 494 -2.65 21.98 6.59
C PHE A 494 -2.38 22.28 5.13
N SER A 495 -1.12 22.51 4.76
CA SER A 495 -0.73 22.60 3.37
C SER A 495 0.72 22.16 3.18
N GLN A 496 0.95 21.37 2.14
CA GLN A 496 2.28 20.87 1.79
C GLN A 496 2.32 20.52 0.31
N ASP A 497 3.47 20.67 -0.32
CA ASP A 497 3.72 20.05 -1.62
C ASP A 497 3.92 18.54 -1.45
N VAL A 498 3.44 17.78 -2.42
CA VAL A 498 3.27 16.32 -2.38
C VAL A 498 3.35 15.73 -3.78
N GLY A 499 3.52 14.41 -3.84
CA GLY A 499 3.36 13.62 -5.05
C GLY A 499 1.93 13.17 -5.21
N LEU A 500 1.37 13.33 -6.40
CA LEU A 500 0.02 12.92 -6.76
C LEU A 500 0.06 11.83 -7.83
N GLN A 501 -0.59 10.71 -7.55
CA GLN A 501 -0.62 9.56 -8.46
C GLN A 501 -2.04 9.00 -8.56
N ILE A 502 -2.43 8.50 -9.73
CA ILE A 502 -3.70 7.76 -9.89
C ILE A 502 -3.65 6.49 -9.04
N PHE A 503 -4.71 6.21 -8.28
CA PHE A 503 -4.80 5.08 -7.38
C PHE A 503 -5.93 4.11 -7.73
N GLY A 504 -5.70 2.82 -7.46
CA GLY A 504 -6.67 1.73 -7.58
C GLY A 504 -6.32 0.75 -8.68
N ALA A 505 -7.27 -0.12 -9.02
CA ALA A 505 -7.16 -1.08 -10.10
C ALA A 505 -8.23 -0.80 -11.16
N TYR A 506 -9.31 -1.60 -11.21
CA TYR A 506 -10.41 -1.39 -12.16
C TYR A 506 -11.04 0.01 -12.07
N SER A 507 -11.05 0.61 -10.87
CA SER A 507 -11.58 1.95 -10.60
C SER A 507 -10.83 3.10 -11.29
N ARG A 508 -9.61 2.87 -11.79
CA ARG A 508 -8.85 3.86 -12.58
C ARG A 508 -9.56 4.25 -13.87
N SER A 509 -10.46 3.38 -14.36
CA SER A 509 -11.28 3.62 -15.56
C SER A 509 -12.62 4.34 -15.28
N PHE A 510 -12.91 4.75 -14.04
CA PHE A 510 -14.08 5.57 -13.72
C PHE A 510 -13.81 7.06 -13.97
N ASP A 511 -14.87 7.85 -14.17
CA ASP A 511 -14.74 9.30 -14.40
C ASP A 511 -14.16 10.01 -13.16
N GLN A 512 -14.60 9.58 -11.96
CA GLN A 512 -14.02 9.96 -10.67
C GLN A 512 -13.01 8.89 -10.23
N ARG A 513 -11.73 9.18 -10.40
CA ARG A 513 -10.61 8.28 -10.11
C ARG A 513 -10.06 8.57 -8.73
N SER A 514 -9.66 7.53 -8.02
CA SER A 514 -8.98 7.71 -6.73
C SER A 514 -7.58 8.28 -6.96
N LEU A 515 -7.09 9.06 -6.00
CA LEU A 515 -5.76 9.68 -6.04
C LEU A 515 -5.01 9.29 -4.78
N SER A 516 -3.73 8.93 -4.92
CA SER A 516 -2.83 8.77 -3.79
C SER A 516 -1.91 9.98 -3.69
N ILE A 517 -1.64 10.37 -2.44
CA ILE A 517 -0.87 11.55 -2.05
C ILE A 517 0.35 11.04 -1.30
N HIS A 518 1.55 11.48 -1.68
CA HIS A 518 2.81 11.02 -1.12
C HIS A 518 3.65 12.20 -0.62
N ALA A 519 4.03 12.16 0.65
CA ALA A 519 5.04 13.04 1.21
C ALA A 519 6.42 12.43 0.97
N ARG A 520 7.34 13.23 0.43
CA ARG A 520 8.71 12.80 0.11
C ARG A 520 9.63 13.99 0.29
N ASN A 521 10.91 13.73 0.58
CA ASN A 521 11.92 14.79 0.66
C ASN A 521 12.02 15.64 -0.63
N ARG A 522 11.58 15.16 -1.81
CA ARG A 522 11.50 16.00 -3.03
C ARG A 522 10.51 17.13 -2.95
N TYR A 523 9.54 17.06 -2.05
CA TYR A 523 8.46 18.02 -1.90
C TYR A 523 8.61 18.90 -0.65
N GLY A 524 9.82 18.97 -0.10
CA GLY A 524 10.10 19.63 1.17
C GLY A 524 10.10 18.66 2.35
N CYS A 525 8.93 18.16 2.76
CA CYS A 525 8.80 17.23 3.90
C CYS A 525 8.48 15.80 3.44
N ASN A 526 9.16 14.80 4.01
CA ASN A 526 8.87 13.38 3.75
C ASN A 526 7.66 12.82 4.51
N GLU A 527 7.04 13.62 5.36
CA GLU A 527 5.89 13.26 6.18
C GLU A 527 4.92 14.45 6.26
N MET A 528 3.61 14.17 6.28
CA MET A 528 2.56 15.13 6.60
C MET A 528 2.27 15.03 8.10
N ASP A 529 2.68 16.05 8.85
CA ASP A 529 2.45 16.15 10.30
C ASP A 529 1.12 16.86 10.58
N TYR A 530 0.02 16.09 10.58
CA TYR A 530 -1.33 16.58 10.84
C TYR A 530 -2.32 15.45 11.22
N PRO A 531 -3.17 15.66 12.24
CA PRO A 531 -4.15 14.66 12.70
C PRO A 531 -5.37 14.54 11.75
N PHE A 532 -5.17 14.00 10.55
CA PHE A 532 -6.26 13.82 9.57
C PHE A 532 -7.39 12.93 10.10
N PHE A 533 -7.07 11.98 10.99
CA PHE A 533 -8.00 11.01 11.56
C PHE A 533 -7.94 11.06 13.09
N THR A 534 -8.94 11.67 13.72
CA THR A 534 -8.99 11.90 15.17
C THR A 534 -9.21 10.62 15.99
N ASP A 535 -9.57 9.53 15.33
CA ASP A 535 -9.77 8.18 15.89
C ASP A 535 -8.50 7.31 15.80
N ARG A 536 -7.36 7.89 15.39
CA ARG A 536 -6.05 7.24 15.37
C ARG A 536 -5.15 7.83 16.44
N PRO A 537 -4.23 7.02 17.03
CA PRO A 537 -3.31 7.49 18.07
C PRO A 537 -2.03 8.15 17.50
N TYR A 538 -2.00 8.43 16.20
CA TYR A 538 -0.87 9.03 15.49
C TYR A 538 -1.34 10.11 14.51
N ASP A 539 -0.50 11.13 14.35
CA ASP A 539 -0.83 12.34 13.61
C ASP A 539 0.08 12.57 12.40
N THR A 540 0.96 11.62 12.08
CA THR A 540 1.95 11.77 11.02
C THR A 540 1.77 10.71 9.94
N TYR A 541 1.79 11.13 8.67
CA TYR A 541 1.45 10.27 7.52
C TYR A 541 2.42 10.50 6.37
N LYS A 542 3.00 9.42 5.81
CA LYS A 542 3.77 9.52 4.55
C LYS A 542 2.91 9.45 3.31
N SER A 543 1.76 8.79 3.40
CA SER A 543 0.85 8.71 2.27
C SER A 543 -0.61 8.60 2.69
N LEU A 544 -1.46 9.17 1.85
CA LEU A 544 -2.92 9.19 2.01
C LEU A 544 -3.58 8.84 0.67
N VAL A 545 -4.86 8.50 0.71
CA VAL A 545 -5.66 8.24 -0.50
C VAL A 545 -6.95 9.06 -0.45
N LEU A 546 -7.22 9.81 -1.52
CA LEU A 546 -8.56 10.30 -1.85
C LEU A 546 -9.27 9.18 -2.64
N ARG A 547 -10.01 8.32 -1.94
CA ARG A 547 -10.74 7.20 -2.56
C ARG A 547 -12.08 7.67 -3.08
N SER A 548 -12.40 7.38 -4.35
CA SER A 548 -13.67 7.73 -4.98
C SER A 548 -14.87 6.89 -4.52
N SER A 549 -14.62 5.88 -3.68
CA SER A 549 -15.54 4.81 -3.22
C SER A 549 -15.71 3.63 -4.18
N GLY A 550 -14.69 3.32 -5.00
CA GLY A 550 -14.70 2.09 -5.80
C GLY A 550 -15.92 2.04 -6.74
N HIS A 551 -16.65 0.93 -6.76
CA HIS A 551 -17.88 0.81 -7.55
C HIS A 551 -19.05 1.62 -6.98
N ASP A 552 -19.02 1.90 -5.68
CA ASP A 552 -20.03 2.69 -4.96
C ASP A 552 -19.92 4.21 -5.22
N TRP A 553 -18.99 4.64 -6.09
CA TRP A 553 -18.72 6.05 -6.37
C TRP A 553 -19.91 6.84 -6.94
N ARG A 554 -20.79 6.16 -7.68
CA ARG A 554 -21.98 6.77 -8.33
C ARG A 554 -23.23 6.79 -7.46
N VAL A 555 -23.17 6.22 -6.25
CA VAL A 555 -24.36 5.94 -5.44
C VAL A 555 -24.17 6.38 -3.98
N SER A 556 -23.89 5.48 -3.04
CA SER A 556 -23.93 5.80 -1.61
C SER A 556 -22.64 6.44 -1.09
N LYS A 557 -21.49 6.17 -1.71
CA LYS A 557 -20.14 6.54 -1.26
C LYS A 557 -19.71 6.08 0.15
N ILE A 558 -20.60 5.46 0.93
CA ILE A 558 -20.38 5.06 2.34
C ILE A 558 -20.35 3.54 2.56
N ARG A 559 -20.54 2.73 1.51
CA ARG A 559 -20.64 1.27 1.62
C ARG A 559 -19.40 0.64 2.25
N ASP A 560 -18.26 0.83 1.60
CA ASP A 560 -16.96 0.34 2.08
C ASP A 560 -16.60 0.93 3.45
N ALA A 561 -16.89 2.23 3.68
CA ALA A 561 -16.63 2.91 4.96
C ALA A 561 -17.43 2.29 6.11
N THR A 562 -18.70 1.95 5.87
CA THR A 562 -19.56 1.34 6.88
C THR A 562 -19.08 -0.06 7.21
N MET A 563 -18.74 -0.87 6.19
CA MET A 563 -18.31 -2.25 6.37
C MET A 563 -16.93 -2.34 7.06
N THR A 564 -15.95 -1.56 6.61
CA THR A 564 -14.64 -1.49 7.27
C THR A 564 -14.74 -0.89 8.67
N GLY A 565 -15.57 0.15 8.85
CA GLY A 565 -15.82 0.78 10.15
C GLY A 565 -16.46 -0.15 11.17
N LEU A 566 -17.32 -1.09 10.75
CA LEU A 566 -17.85 -2.12 11.65
C LEU A 566 -16.74 -2.97 12.25
N MET A 567 -15.64 -3.20 11.54
CA MET A 567 -14.53 -4.03 12.02
C MET A 567 -13.43 -3.22 12.70
N ASP A 568 -13.56 -1.90 12.83
CA ASP A 568 -12.59 -1.11 13.57
C ASP A 568 -12.57 -1.48 15.06
N GLY A 569 -11.38 -1.50 15.66
CA GLY A 569 -11.16 -2.00 17.03
C GLY A 569 -11.34 -3.51 17.22
N SER A 570 -11.64 -4.30 16.18
CA SER A 570 -11.80 -5.76 16.30
C SER A 570 -10.47 -6.53 16.42
N GLY A 571 -9.36 -5.89 16.05
CA GLY A 571 -8.04 -6.51 15.85
C GLY A 571 -7.74 -6.91 14.39
N VAL A 572 -8.73 -6.77 13.49
CA VAL A 572 -8.50 -6.75 12.03
C VAL A 572 -8.04 -5.35 11.63
N ASP A 573 -7.03 -5.29 10.76
CA ASP A 573 -6.53 -4.02 10.25
C ASP A 573 -7.51 -3.44 9.22
N VAL A 574 -7.91 -2.18 9.41
CA VAL A 574 -8.82 -1.42 8.54
C VAL A 574 -8.31 0.01 8.38
N GLN A 575 -8.61 0.64 7.24
CA GLN A 575 -8.23 2.02 6.97
C GLN A 575 -9.14 3.00 7.71
N ALA A 576 -8.58 4.05 8.33
CA ALA A 576 -9.35 5.20 8.80
C ALA A 576 -10.15 5.85 7.65
N TYR A 577 -11.22 6.55 8.01
CA TYR A 577 -12.19 7.11 7.08
C TYR A 577 -12.57 8.55 7.44
N ARG A 578 -12.45 9.46 6.47
CA ARG A 578 -12.96 10.83 6.56
C ARG A 578 -13.51 11.30 5.20
N PRO A 579 -14.82 11.55 5.04
CA PRO A 579 -15.35 12.12 3.81
C PRO A 579 -14.94 13.59 3.69
N VAL A 580 -14.53 13.99 2.50
CA VAL A 580 -14.05 15.35 2.20
C VAL A 580 -14.65 15.83 0.88
N VAL A 581 -14.96 17.12 0.81
CA VAL A 581 -15.17 17.80 -0.48
C VAL A 581 -13.80 18.02 -1.12
N THR A 582 -13.66 17.68 -2.39
CA THR A 582 -12.38 17.86 -3.10
C THR A 582 -12.49 18.93 -4.16
N TYR A 583 -11.49 19.82 -4.18
CA TYR A 583 -11.22 20.73 -5.29
C TYR A 583 -9.93 20.32 -5.99
N ILE A 584 -9.93 20.31 -7.33
CA ILE A 584 -8.71 20.14 -8.12
C ILE A 584 -8.60 21.35 -9.05
N ASN A 585 -7.48 22.07 -8.96
CA ASN A 585 -7.22 23.31 -9.69
C ASN A 585 -8.36 24.34 -9.54
N GLY A 586 -8.89 24.48 -8.31
CA GLY A 586 -9.97 25.41 -7.98
C GLY A 586 -11.37 24.99 -8.43
N GLN A 587 -11.52 23.85 -9.11
CA GLN A 587 -12.81 23.32 -9.53
C GLN A 587 -13.34 22.31 -8.52
N TYR A 588 -14.65 22.28 -8.26
CA TYR A 588 -15.28 21.28 -7.40
C TYR A 588 -15.25 19.90 -8.09
N TRP A 589 -14.88 18.85 -7.36
CA TRP A 589 -14.75 17.46 -7.88
C TRP A 589 -15.63 16.44 -7.16
N GLY A 590 -16.53 16.88 -6.30
CA GLY A 590 -17.39 15.96 -5.55
C GLY A 590 -16.77 15.50 -4.24
N ILE A 591 -17.40 14.47 -3.68
CA ILE A 591 -16.98 13.86 -2.41
C ILE A 591 -15.97 12.75 -2.71
N TYR A 592 -14.87 12.79 -1.98
CA TYR A 592 -13.92 11.69 -1.84
C TYR A 592 -13.87 11.23 -0.39
N ASN A 593 -13.41 10.01 -0.19
CA ASN A 593 -13.09 9.49 1.13
C ASN A 593 -11.58 9.60 1.32
N LEU A 594 -11.12 10.51 2.19
CA LEU A 594 -9.75 10.51 2.67
C LEU A 594 -9.54 9.23 3.50
N ARG A 595 -8.52 8.46 3.15
CA ARG A 595 -8.18 7.17 3.76
C ARG A 595 -6.68 7.09 4.00
N GLU A 596 -6.28 6.31 5.01
CA GLU A 596 -4.91 5.84 5.13
C GLU A 596 -4.54 4.99 3.90
N LYS A 597 -3.31 5.08 3.37
CA LYS A 597 -2.85 4.17 2.31
C LYS A 597 -2.33 2.87 2.95
N VAL A 598 -2.86 1.71 2.56
CA VAL A 598 -2.36 0.42 3.07
C VAL A 598 -1.03 0.05 2.40
N ASN A 599 0.06 0.40 3.06
CA ASN A 599 1.46 0.08 2.73
C ASN A 599 2.28 -0.17 4.01
N GLU A 600 3.60 -0.32 3.87
CA GLU A 600 4.58 -0.48 4.94
C GLU A 600 4.57 0.66 5.97
N ASP A 601 4.38 1.92 5.56
CA ASP A 601 4.29 3.05 6.48
C ASP A 601 3.02 2.99 7.33
N PHE A 602 1.87 2.62 6.75
CA PHE A 602 0.64 2.39 7.52
C PHE A 602 0.83 1.32 8.61
N LEU A 603 1.52 0.22 8.27
CA LEU A 603 1.83 -0.82 9.24
C LEU A 603 2.80 -0.31 10.31
N ALA A 604 3.79 0.49 9.94
CA ALA A 604 4.73 1.10 10.87
C ALA A 604 4.01 2.01 11.88
N SER A 605 3.15 2.92 11.43
CA SER A 605 2.38 3.80 12.30
C SER A 605 1.42 3.03 13.21
N ARG A 606 0.73 2.02 12.67
CA ARG A 606 -0.30 1.26 13.41
C ARG A 606 0.27 0.25 14.39
N HIS A 607 1.37 -0.42 14.05
CA HIS A 607 1.91 -1.57 14.81
C HIS A 607 3.31 -1.34 15.38
N GLY A 608 3.94 -0.18 15.10
CA GLY A 608 5.30 0.11 15.54
C GLY A 608 6.36 -0.83 14.93
N VAL A 609 6.12 -1.32 13.71
CA VAL A 609 7.06 -2.17 12.97
C VAL A 609 8.00 -1.32 12.11
N ASN A 610 9.17 -1.86 11.77
CA ASN A 610 10.08 -1.20 10.83
C ASN A 610 9.53 -1.34 9.40
N PRO A 611 9.26 -0.25 8.66
CA PRO A 611 8.74 -0.34 7.30
C PRO A 611 9.67 -1.10 6.34
N ASP A 612 10.99 -1.06 6.55
CA ASP A 612 11.97 -1.81 5.73
C ASP A 612 12.06 -3.30 6.11
N SER A 613 11.20 -3.79 7.00
CA SER A 613 11.27 -5.16 7.54
C SER A 613 9.88 -5.76 7.74
N VAL A 614 9.03 -5.61 6.72
CA VAL A 614 7.73 -6.26 6.61
C VAL A 614 7.62 -7.06 5.32
N ASP A 615 6.81 -8.12 5.35
CA ASP A 615 6.34 -8.78 4.14
C ASP A 615 4.86 -8.39 3.96
N ILE A 616 4.50 -7.87 2.79
CA ILE A 616 3.11 -7.56 2.42
C ILE A 616 2.79 -8.36 1.16
N LEU A 617 1.76 -9.20 1.27
CA LEU A 617 1.32 -10.06 0.19
C LEU A 617 -0.14 -9.79 -0.17
N GLU A 618 -0.49 -10.07 -1.42
CA GLU A 618 -1.85 -9.96 -1.94
C GLU A 618 -2.30 -11.22 -2.68
N SER A 619 -3.63 -11.32 -2.92
CA SER A 619 -4.27 -12.44 -3.62
C SER A 619 -3.83 -13.79 -3.02
N THR A 620 -3.09 -14.58 -3.79
CA THR A 620 -2.66 -15.95 -3.43
C THR A 620 -1.21 -16.03 -2.95
N GLY A 621 -0.63 -14.88 -2.56
CA GLY A 621 0.77 -14.75 -2.11
C GLY A 621 1.67 -14.00 -3.09
N ASN A 622 1.11 -13.11 -3.91
CA ASN A 622 1.87 -12.19 -4.74
C ASN A 622 2.56 -11.17 -3.84
N VAL A 623 3.82 -10.85 -4.14
CA VAL A 623 4.63 -9.93 -3.33
C VAL A 623 4.25 -8.50 -3.68
N VAL A 624 3.83 -7.73 -2.67
CA VAL A 624 3.76 -6.27 -2.74
C VAL A 624 5.02 -5.67 -2.14
N GLU A 625 5.46 -6.19 -0.99
CA GLU A 625 6.69 -5.78 -0.28
C GLU A 625 7.35 -6.99 0.38
N GLY A 626 8.68 -7.02 0.50
CA GLY A 626 9.42 -8.09 1.17
C GLY A 626 9.45 -9.43 0.42
N SER A 627 9.11 -10.54 1.10
CA SER A 627 9.23 -11.91 0.58
C SER A 627 7.99 -12.77 0.85
N ASN A 628 7.66 -13.68 -0.08
CA ASN A 628 6.61 -14.68 0.10
C ASN A 628 7.13 -16.08 0.49
N THR A 629 8.41 -16.23 0.79
CA THR A 629 9.06 -17.54 1.02
C THR A 629 8.37 -18.32 2.15
N ASP A 630 8.19 -17.68 3.31
CA ASP A 630 7.59 -18.33 4.48
C ASP A 630 6.10 -18.62 4.26
N TYR A 631 5.37 -17.72 3.60
CA TYR A 631 3.98 -17.98 3.23
C TYR A 631 3.84 -19.17 2.29
N ARG A 632 4.69 -19.29 1.27
CA ARG A 632 4.67 -20.44 0.35
C ARG A 632 4.98 -21.76 1.06
N ALA A 633 5.88 -21.74 2.04
CA ALA A 633 6.18 -22.91 2.87
C ALA A 633 4.99 -23.31 3.75
N LEU A 634 4.33 -22.35 4.40
CA LEU A 634 3.11 -22.57 5.16
C LEU A 634 1.96 -23.09 4.28
N PHE A 635 1.77 -22.45 3.12
CA PHE A 635 0.73 -22.81 2.17
C PHE A 635 0.91 -24.24 1.65
N GLY A 636 2.15 -24.61 1.27
CA GLY A 636 2.48 -25.98 0.89
C GLY A 636 2.22 -26.98 2.03
N PHE A 637 2.58 -26.62 3.26
CA PHE A 637 2.30 -27.46 4.43
C PHE A 637 0.81 -27.69 4.63
N VAL A 638 -0.02 -26.64 4.63
CA VAL A 638 -1.48 -26.73 4.77
C VAL A 638 -2.13 -27.51 3.64
N ARG A 639 -1.59 -27.42 2.42
CA ARG A 639 -2.08 -28.21 1.27
C ARG A 639 -1.84 -29.71 1.45
N ASP A 640 -0.66 -30.06 1.95
CA ASP A 640 -0.09 -31.42 1.88
C ASP A 640 -0.23 -32.23 3.19
N ASN A 641 -0.71 -31.62 4.28
CA ASN A 641 -0.85 -32.26 5.59
C ASN A 641 -2.30 -32.22 6.10
N ASP A 642 -2.67 -33.19 6.92
CA ASP A 642 -4.00 -33.27 7.55
C ASP A 642 -4.07 -32.32 8.76
N LEU A 643 -4.95 -31.33 8.71
CA LEU A 643 -5.11 -30.36 9.78
C LEU A 643 -6.05 -30.83 10.91
N GLN A 644 -6.68 -32.01 10.79
CA GLN A 644 -7.35 -32.64 11.93
C GLN A 644 -6.35 -33.05 13.03
N GLU A 645 -5.08 -33.25 12.67
CA GLU A 645 -4.02 -33.55 13.62
C GLU A 645 -3.57 -32.27 14.34
N GLU A 646 -3.70 -32.26 15.67
CA GLU A 646 -3.43 -31.08 16.53
C GLU A 646 -1.99 -30.56 16.37
N ASP A 647 -0.99 -31.43 16.20
CA ASP A 647 0.40 -31.01 16.00
C ASP A 647 0.59 -30.23 14.68
N ASN A 648 -0.16 -30.61 13.63
CA ASN A 648 -0.14 -29.92 12.35
C ASN A 648 -0.86 -28.56 12.48
N PHE A 649 -2.01 -28.53 13.13
CA PHE A 649 -2.74 -27.29 13.36
C PHE A 649 -1.96 -26.32 14.26
N ALA A 650 -1.26 -26.81 15.29
CA ALA A 650 -0.40 -26.01 16.14
C ALA A 650 0.75 -25.33 15.37
N ARG A 651 1.17 -25.85 14.20
CA ARG A 651 2.08 -25.13 13.31
C ARG A 651 1.40 -23.92 12.66
N VAL A 652 0.17 -24.09 12.17
CA VAL A 652 -0.62 -22.99 11.60
C VAL A 652 -0.78 -21.88 12.63
N GLU A 653 -1.12 -22.22 13.88
CA GLU A 653 -1.26 -21.25 14.97
C GLU A 653 0.05 -20.50 15.31
N ARG A 654 1.21 -21.10 15.05
CA ARG A 654 2.51 -20.42 15.25
C ARG A 654 2.82 -19.41 14.15
N GLU A 655 2.29 -19.61 12.95
CA GLU A 655 2.63 -18.81 11.76
C GLU A 655 1.51 -17.83 11.35
N ILE A 656 0.27 -18.02 11.83
CA ILE A 656 -0.89 -17.14 11.57
C ILE A 656 -1.53 -16.67 12.86
N ASP A 657 -1.95 -15.40 12.87
CA ASP A 657 -2.88 -14.89 13.87
C ASP A 657 -4.29 -15.40 13.52
N VAL A 658 -4.64 -16.54 14.11
CA VAL A 658 -5.89 -17.26 13.81
C VAL A 658 -7.12 -16.43 14.17
N ASP A 659 -7.07 -15.61 15.22
CA ASP A 659 -8.19 -14.77 15.66
C ASP A 659 -8.47 -13.66 14.65
N ASN A 660 -7.41 -12.99 14.21
CA ASN A 660 -7.46 -12.00 13.14
C ASN A 660 -8.01 -12.64 11.84
N TYR A 661 -7.51 -13.82 11.47
CA TYR A 661 -7.96 -14.53 10.28
C TYR A 661 -9.45 -14.92 10.36
N ILE A 662 -9.92 -15.45 11.50
CA ILE A 662 -11.33 -15.79 11.69
C ILE A 662 -12.20 -14.54 11.56
N LYS A 663 -11.88 -13.45 12.26
CA LYS A 663 -12.67 -12.19 12.22
C LYS A 663 -12.75 -11.61 10.81
N TYR A 664 -11.65 -11.64 10.06
CA TYR A 664 -11.62 -11.24 8.65
C TYR A 664 -12.60 -12.05 7.80
N ASN A 665 -12.57 -13.39 7.90
CA ASN A 665 -13.49 -14.26 7.16
C ASN A 665 -14.95 -14.11 7.60
N VAL A 666 -15.20 -13.94 8.90
CA VAL A 666 -16.53 -13.70 9.47
C VAL A 666 -17.15 -12.44 8.87
N ALA A 667 -16.37 -11.35 8.78
CA ALA A 667 -16.81 -10.10 8.18
C ALA A 667 -17.19 -10.28 6.70
N GLU A 668 -16.30 -10.85 5.88
CA GLU A 668 -16.54 -11.06 4.45
C GLU A 668 -17.77 -11.95 4.17
N ILE A 669 -17.93 -13.03 4.94
CA ILE A 669 -19.11 -13.92 4.85
C ILE A 669 -20.38 -13.18 5.28
N TYR A 670 -20.34 -12.42 6.37
CA TYR A 670 -21.49 -11.63 6.83
C TYR A 670 -21.91 -10.59 5.79
N TYR A 671 -20.95 -9.93 5.15
CA TYR A 671 -21.19 -8.95 4.09
C TYR A 671 -21.69 -9.53 2.77
N ALA A 672 -21.56 -10.85 2.58
CA ALA A 672 -21.77 -11.52 1.30
C ALA A 672 -20.94 -10.89 0.17
N ASN A 673 -19.70 -10.48 0.47
CA ASN A 673 -18.82 -9.89 -0.53
C ASN A 673 -18.51 -10.93 -1.62
N ARG A 674 -18.73 -10.56 -2.89
CA ARG A 674 -18.54 -11.45 -4.04
C ARG A 674 -17.22 -11.27 -4.77
N ASP A 675 -16.50 -10.20 -4.48
CA ASP A 675 -15.14 -10.04 -5.04
C ASP A 675 -14.08 -10.76 -4.19
N TRP A 676 -14.44 -11.18 -2.98
CA TRP A 676 -13.64 -12.01 -2.10
C TRP A 676 -14.14 -13.46 -2.12
N PRO A 677 -13.31 -14.53 -2.07
CA PRO A 677 -11.86 -14.55 -1.95
C PRO A 677 -11.13 -14.64 -3.29
N VAL A 678 -11.78 -14.36 -4.42
CA VAL A 678 -11.08 -14.31 -5.71
C VAL A 678 -10.11 -13.13 -5.80
N ASN A 679 -10.48 -12.01 -5.16
CA ASN A 679 -9.78 -10.74 -5.12
C ASN A 679 -9.88 -10.12 -3.72
N ASN A 680 -9.35 -8.90 -3.54
CA ASN A 680 -9.43 -8.10 -2.31
C ASN A 680 -8.86 -8.81 -1.06
N ILE A 681 -7.76 -9.54 -1.27
CA ILE A 681 -6.99 -10.19 -0.21
C ILE A 681 -5.65 -9.47 -0.08
N LYS A 682 -5.35 -9.00 1.13
CA LYS A 682 -4.05 -8.45 1.51
C LYS A 682 -3.73 -8.85 2.94
N PHE A 683 -2.49 -9.26 3.16
CA PHE A 683 -2.04 -9.76 4.46
C PHE A 683 -0.55 -9.53 4.61
N TRP A 684 -0.10 -9.45 5.86
CA TRP A 684 1.25 -9.01 6.17
C TRP A 684 1.83 -9.72 7.39
N ARG A 685 3.15 -9.64 7.53
CA ARG A 685 3.86 -9.95 8.78
C ARG A 685 5.11 -9.08 8.92
N ALA A 686 5.60 -8.92 10.15
CA ALA A 686 6.94 -8.37 10.37
C ALA A 686 8.02 -9.44 10.12
N GLN A 687 9.18 -9.04 9.59
CA GLN A 687 10.34 -9.91 9.40
C GLN A 687 11.12 -10.10 10.72
N ARG A 688 10.51 -10.78 11.68
CA ARG A 688 11.13 -11.13 12.98
C ARG A 688 10.70 -12.51 13.47
N PRO A 689 11.53 -13.20 14.27
CA PRO A 689 11.18 -14.52 14.82
C PRO A 689 9.84 -14.49 15.57
N GLY A 690 8.96 -15.44 15.25
CA GLY A 690 7.64 -15.58 15.89
C GLY A 690 6.57 -14.60 15.42
N ALA A 691 6.86 -13.74 14.44
CA ALA A 691 5.82 -12.94 13.79
C ALA A 691 4.85 -13.82 13.01
N LYS A 692 3.57 -13.45 13.06
CA LYS A 692 2.47 -14.18 12.44
C LYS A 692 1.90 -13.38 11.27
N TRP A 693 1.39 -14.09 10.26
CA TRP A 693 0.60 -13.50 9.20
C TRP A 693 -0.75 -12.99 9.71
N ARG A 694 -1.13 -11.79 9.27
CA ARG A 694 -2.37 -11.08 9.63
C ARG A 694 -3.03 -10.52 8.37
N TRP A 695 -4.35 -10.61 8.29
CA TRP A 695 -5.16 -10.09 7.18
C TRP A 695 -5.65 -8.68 7.46
N ILE A 696 -5.74 -7.90 6.38
CA ILE A 696 -6.24 -6.54 6.33
C ILE A 696 -7.56 -6.58 5.57
N LEU A 697 -8.61 -5.97 6.12
CA LEU A 697 -9.91 -5.84 5.48
C LEU A 697 -9.97 -4.53 4.69
N PHE A 698 -10.19 -4.60 3.39
CA PHE A 698 -10.27 -3.45 2.49
C PHE A 698 -11.07 -3.80 1.23
N ASP A 699 -11.55 -2.76 0.53
CA ASP A 699 -12.23 -2.90 -0.77
C ASP A 699 -13.46 -3.82 -0.70
N THR A 700 -14.39 -3.45 0.19
CA THR A 700 -15.58 -4.27 0.47
C THR A 700 -16.83 -3.81 -0.30
N ASP A 701 -16.69 -2.89 -1.26
CA ASP A 701 -17.84 -2.27 -1.94
C ASP A 701 -18.69 -3.23 -2.81
N PHE A 702 -18.23 -4.46 -3.07
CA PHE A 702 -19.03 -5.53 -3.69
C PHE A 702 -19.97 -6.27 -2.73
N GLY A 703 -19.92 -5.97 -1.42
CA GLY A 703 -20.85 -6.53 -0.44
C GLY A 703 -22.19 -5.80 -0.37
N LEU A 704 -23.07 -6.34 0.49
CA LEU A 704 -24.39 -5.78 0.80
C LEU A 704 -25.29 -5.60 -0.45
N ASP A 705 -25.28 -6.60 -1.32
CA ASP A 705 -26.13 -6.68 -2.52
C ASP A 705 -26.00 -5.52 -3.50
N PHE A 706 -24.77 -5.01 -3.72
CA PHE A 706 -24.53 -3.84 -4.57
C PHE A 706 -25.16 -3.96 -5.98
N PHE A 707 -25.06 -5.14 -6.61
CA PHE A 707 -25.61 -5.40 -7.95
C PHE A 707 -27.07 -5.91 -7.94
N GLY A 708 -27.71 -6.09 -6.78
CA GLY A 708 -29.08 -6.62 -6.67
C GLY A 708 -29.21 -8.11 -7.03
N THR A 709 -28.11 -8.86 -6.96
CA THR A 709 -28.02 -10.30 -7.32
C THR A 709 -27.59 -11.19 -6.16
N VAL A 710 -27.30 -10.60 -5.00
CA VAL A 710 -26.76 -11.25 -3.81
C VAL A 710 -27.61 -10.84 -2.59
N PRO A 711 -28.88 -11.27 -2.52
CA PRO A 711 -29.75 -10.89 -1.42
C PRO A 711 -29.21 -11.39 -0.07
N HIS A 712 -29.71 -10.82 1.04
CA HIS A 712 -29.30 -11.17 2.40
C HIS A 712 -29.48 -12.65 2.78
N THR A 713 -30.22 -13.43 1.98
CA THR A 713 -30.42 -14.88 2.15
C THR A 713 -29.38 -15.75 1.43
N VAL A 714 -28.41 -15.15 0.72
CA VAL A 714 -27.33 -15.92 0.11
C VAL A 714 -26.43 -16.53 1.18
N ASN A 715 -26.16 -17.82 1.06
CA ASN A 715 -25.23 -18.51 1.93
C ASN A 715 -23.77 -18.16 1.59
N GLY A 716 -23.14 -17.34 2.44
CA GLY A 716 -21.75 -16.93 2.27
C GLY A 716 -20.74 -18.05 2.58
N PHE A 717 -21.11 -19.04 3.39
CA PHE A 717 -20.25 -20.19 3.70
C PHE A 717 -20.03 -21.08 2.48
N GLU A 718 -21.12 -21.37 1.75
CA GLU A 718 -21.04 -22.13 0.49
C GLU A 718 -20.05 -21.48 -0.47
N PHE A 719 -20.07 -20.16 -0.58
CA PHE A 719 -19.14 -19.45 -1.44
C PHE A 719 -17.69 -19.43 -0.92
N ALA A 720 -17.48 -19.11 0.36
CA ALA A 720 -16.15 -19.02 0.96
C ALA A 720 -15.41 -20.37 1.02
N LEU A 721 -16.16 -21.48 1.02
CA LEU A 721 -15.64 -22.85 1.13
C LEU A 721 -15.81 -23.67 -0.15
N ASP A 722 -16.26 -23.07 -1.26
CA ASP A 722 -16.32 -23.72 -2.56
C ASP A 722 -14.94 -23.67 -3.26
N PRO A 723 -14.34 -24.81 -3.64
CA PRO A 723 -13.06 -24.84 -4.35
C PRO A 723 -13.13 -24.31 -5.80
N ALA A 724 -14.32 -24.12 -6.39
CA ALA A 724 -14.46 -23.60 -7.76
C ALA A 724 -15.25 -22.28 -7.80
N GLY A 725 -16.11 -22.04 -6.82
CA GLY A 725 -17.04 -20.91 -6.81
C GLY A 725 -18.09 -20.98 -7.94
N PRO A 726 -18.89 -19.92 -8.13
CA PRO A 726 -19.92 -19.88 -9.15
C PRO A 726 -19.31 -19.78 -10.56
N SER A 727 -20.01 -20.29 -11.57
CA SER A 727 -19.52 -20.34 -12.95
C SER A 727 -19.25 -18.98 -13.61
N VAL A 728 -19.86 -17.90 -13.10
CA VAL A 728 -19.78 -16.55 -13.69
C VAL A 728 -18.68 -15.70 -13.03
N TRP A 729 -18.30 -16.01 -11.78
CA TRP A 729 -17.22 -15.34 -11.03
C TRP A 729 -16.53 -16.35 -10.11
N PRO A 730 -15.73 -17.28 -10.67
CA PRO A 730 -15.24 -18.45 -9.94
C PRO A 730 -14.15 -18.10 -8.93
N ASN A 731 -14.11 -18.86 -7.84
CA ASN A 731 -13.00 -18.80 -6.90
C ASN A 731 -11.84 -19.65 -7.44
N PRO A 732 -10.62 -19.10 -7.56
CA PRO A 732 -9.43 -19.93 -7.74
C PRO A 732 -9.37 -20.96 -6.59
N PRO A 733 -9.20 -22.27 -6.86
CA PRO A 733 -9.21 -23.29 -5.79
C PRO A 733 -8.21 -23.05 -4.66
N ILE A 734 -7.15 -22.32 -4.99
CA ILE A 734 -6.07 -21.93 -4.11
C ILE A 734 -6.50 -20.85 -3.09
N SER A 735 -7.45 -19.96 -3.41
CA SER A 735 -7.84 -18.86 -2.52
C SER A 735 -8.75 -19.30 -1.38
N THR A 736 -9.55 -20.34 -1.57
CA THR A 736 -10.38 -20.94 -0.51
C THR A 736 -9.66 -22.05 0.26
N LEU A 737 -8.50 -22.52 -0.23
CA LEU A 737 -7.82 -23.69 0.33
C LEU A 737 -7.55 -23.53 1.82
N PHE A 738 -7.05 -22.37 2.24
CA PHE A 738 -6.64 -22.15 3.61
C PHE A 738 -7.81 -22.31 4.59
N LEU A 739 -8.92 -21.60 4.35
CA LEU A 739 -10.12 -21.71 5.16
C LEU A 739 -10.71 -23.12 5.14
N ARG A 740 -10.78 -23.76 3.95
CA ARG A 740 -11.29 -25.13 3.81
C ARG A 740 -10.51 -26.12 4.66
N ARG A 741 -9.17 -26.03 4.66
CA ARG A 741 -8.30 -26.91 5.44
C ARG A 741 -8.42 -26.62 6.93
N CYS A 742 -8.44 -25.36 7.35
CA CYS A 742 -8.61 -25.04 8.77
C CYS A 742 -9.94 -25.54 9.33
N MET A 743 -11.03 -25.50 8.53
CA MET A 743 -12.35 -26.01 8.91
C MET A 743 -12.41 -27.54 9.13
N GLU A 744 -11.40 -28.28 8.68
CA GLU A 744 -11.27 -29.72 8.97
C GLU A 744 -10.92 -29.94 10.46
N ASN A 745 -10.21 -29.00 11.11
CA ASN A 745 -9.92 -29.05 12.54
C ASN A 745 -11.15 -28.65 13.37
N GLU A 746 -11.54 -29.51 14.32
CA GLU A 746 -12.72 -29.30 15.15
C GLU A 746 -12.60 -28.08 16.07
N GLY A 747 -11.42 -27.87 16.68
CA GLY A 747 -11.15 -26.73 17.55
C GLY A 747 -11.25 -25.40 16.80
N PHE A 748 -10.64 -25.31 15.61
CA PHE A 748 -10.78 -24.14 14.75
C PHE A 748 -12.23 -23.91 14.34
N ARG A 749 -12.95 -24.95 13.93
CA ARG A 749 -14.35 -24.84 13.51
C ARG A 749 -15.24 -24.32 14.64
N HIS A 750 -15.10 -24.85 15.86
CA HIS A 750 -15.83 -24.33 17.03
C HIS A 750 -15.48 -22.88 17.32
N ARG A 751 -14.20 -22.53 17.27
CA ARG A 751 -13.73 -21.15 17.46
C ARG A 751 -14.30 -20.21 16.39
N PHE A 752 -14.37 -20.67 15.14
CA PHE A 752 -14.94 -19.90 14.03
C PHE A 752 -16.42 -19.62 14.25
N ILE A 753 -17.20 -20.65 14.59
CA ILE A 753 -18.64 -20.53 14.83
C ILE A 753 -18.92 -19.64 16.05
N ASN A 754 -18.17 -19.82 17.15
CA ASN A 754 -18.28 -18.98 18.33
C ASN A 754 -17.90 -17.52 18.04
N GLN A 755 -16.84 -17.26 17.28
CA GLN A 755 -16.49 -15.89 16.88
C GLN A 755 -17.59 -15.28 16.01
N PHE A 756 -18.23 -16.06 15.12
CA PHE A 756 -19.36 -15.58 14.35
C PHE A 756 -20.55 -15.21 15.24
N ALA A 757 -20.89 -16.06 16.21
CA ALA A 757 -21.93 -15.80 17.20
C ALA A 757 -21.61 -14.55 18.04
N ASP A 758 -20.37 -14.39 18.49
CA ASP A 758 -19.91 -13.22 19.23
C ASP A 758 -20.12 -11.93 18.43
N GLU A 759 -19.75 -11.92 17.14
CA GLU A 759 -19.95 -10.75 16.28
C GLU A 759 -21.46 -10.47 16.03
N LEU A 760 -22.29 -11.51 15.87
CA LEU A 760 -23.75 -11.38 15.73
C LEU A 760 -24.44 -10.85 17.00
N ASN A 761 -23.88 -11.13 18.18
CA ASN A 761 -24.35 -10.62 19.46
C ASN A 761 -23.68 -9.30 19.87
N SER A 762 -22.84 -8.71 19.02
CA SER A 762 -22.14 -7.45 19.31
C SER A 762 -22.11 -6.52 18.08
N ARG A 763 -21.01 -6.46 17.33
CA ARG A 763 -20.82 -5.53 16.20
C ARG A 763 -21.90 -5.63 15.13
N PHE A 764 -22.38 -6.83 14.83
CA PHE A 764 -23.40 -7.07 13.81
C PHE A 764 -24.83 -7.07 14.35
N LEU A 765 -25.04 -6.70 15.61
CA LEU A 765 -26.36 -6.32 16.10
C LEU A 765 -26.88 -5.15 15.28
N PHE A 766 -28.12 -5.25 14.79
CA PHE A 766 -28.69 -4.23 13.91
C PHE A 766 -28.67 -2.82 14.51
N SER A 767 -28.84 -2.68 15.84
CA SER A 767 -28.74 -1.39 16.51
C SER A 767 -27.37 -0.71 16.33
N ASN A 768 -26.29 -1.49 16.42
CA ASN A 768 -24.92 -0.99 16.26
C ASN A 768 -24.63 -0.67 14.80
N VAL A 769 -25.09 -1.55 13.90
CA VAL A 769 -24.94 -1.37 12.45
C VAL A 769 -25.70 -0.15 11.95
N ASP A 770 -26.97 0.01 12.33
CA ASP A 770 -27.81 1.15 11.93
C ASP A 770 -27.26 2.46 12.51
N SER A 771 -26.74 2.44 13.73
CA SER A 771 -26.09 3.62 14.33
C SER A 771 -24.90 4.11 13.52
N LEU A 772 -24.00 3.21 13.09
CA LEU A 772 -22.85 3.56 12.25
C LEU A 772 -23.30 4.00 10.85
N LEU A 773 -24.25 3.28 10.24
CA LEU A 773 -24.75 3.61 8.91
C LEU A 773 -25.42 4.99 8.89
N SER A 774 -26.26 5.30 9.89
CA SER A 774 -26.89 6.62 10.03
C SER A 774 -25.86 7.72 10.28
N ALA A 775 -24.83 7.49 11.10
CA ALA A 775 -23.76 8.47 11.28
C ALA A 775 -23.02 8.79 9.98
N ASN A 776 -22.77 7.77 9.14
CA ASN A 776 -22.16 7.97 7.82
C ASN A 776 -23.11 8.65 6.83
N GLU A 777 -24.39 8.31 6.84
CA GLU A 777 -25.43 8.94 6.02
C GLU A 777 -25.55 10.43 6.32
N ASP A 778 -25.76 10.77 7.60
CA ASP A 778 -25.94 12.15 8.07
C ASP A 778 -24.72 13.02 7.74
N ARG A 779 -23.52 12.44 7.79
CA ARG A 779 -22.26 13.17 7.55
C ARG A 779 -22.15 13.70 6.12
N ILE A 780 -22.67 13.00 5.12
CA ILE A 780 -22.50 13.39 3.70
C ILE A 780 -23.78 13.84 3.00
N ALA A 781 -24.95 13.64 3.62
CA ALA A 781 -26.26 13.85 3.00
C ALA A 781 -26.44 15.24 2.37
N SER A 782 -25.95 16.31 3.02
CA SER A 782 -26.10 17.69 2.52
C SER A 782 -25.28 17.97 1.26
N GLU A 783 -24.18 17.25 1.04
CA GLU A 783 -23.27 17.44 -0.10
C GLU A 783 -23.58 16.53 -1.29
N MET A 784 -24.26 15.39 -1.06
CA MET A 784 -24.60 14.41 -2.10
C MET A 784 -25.31 15.01 -3.33
N PRO A 785 -26.28 15.95 -3.21
CA PRO A 785 -26.88 16.59 -4.37
C PRO A 785 -25.88 17.31 -5.28
N ARG A 786 -24.88 18.00 -4.69
CA ARG A 786 -23.81 18.66 -5.46
C ARG A 786 -22.88 17.64 -6.09
N ASN A 787 -22.56 16.55 -5.39
CA ASN A 787 -21.79 15.45 -5.95
C ASN A 787 -22.47 14.84 -7.19
N PHE A 788 -23.77 14.51 -7.11
CA PHE A 788 -24.50 13.96 -8.27
C PHE A 788 -24.55 14.95 -9.44
N ALA A 789 -24.78 16.24 -9.16
CA ALA A 789 -24.79 17.28 -10.18
C ALA A 789 -23.43 17.39 -10.91
N ARG A 790 -22.30 17.29 -10.19
CA ARG A 790 -20.95 17.37 -10.76
C ARG A 790 -20.68 16.27 -11.79
N TRP A 791 -21.22 15.08 -11.55
CA TRP A 791 -20.99 13.88 -12.35
C TRP A 791 -22.15 13.55 -13.30
N ASN A 792 -23.18 14.40 -13.36
CA ASN A 792 -24.40 14.18 -14.14
C ASN A 792 -25.06 12.81 -13.84
N LEU A 793 -25.17 12.49 -12.55
CA LEU A 793 -25.74 11.24 -12.05
C LEU A 793 -27.15 11.46 -11.48
N PRO A 794 -28.02 10.44 -11.52
CA PRO A 794 -29.29 10.48 -10.80
C PRO A 794 -29.07 10.47 -9.29
N ASP A 795 -29.91 11.18 -8.54
CA ASP A 795 -29.92 11.11 -7.09
C ASP A 795 -30.57 9.80 -6.62
N GLU A 796 -29.73 8.84 -6.24
CA GLU A 796 -30.13 7.54 -5.69
C GLU A 796 -29.68 7.36 -4.23
N PHE A 797 -29.20 8.41 -3.55
CA PHE A 797 -28.48 8.27 -2.28
C PHE A 797 -29.32 7.54 -1.22
N SER A 798 -30.47 8.09 -0.83
CA SER A 798 -31.34 7.50 0.20
C SER A 798 -31.82 6.10 -0.17
N VAL A 799 -32.14 5.85 -1.44
CA VAL A 799 -32.58 4.52 -1.92
C VAL A 799 -31.49 3.48 -1.71
N ARG A 800 -30.23 3.84 -1.97
CA ARG A 800 -29.09 2.93 -1.87
C ARG A 800 -28.69 2.68 -0.42
N VAL A 801 -28.79 3.70 0.43
CA VAL A 801 -28.59 3.55 1.88
C VAL A 801 -29.69 2.69 2.51
N ASP A 802 -30.96 2.88 2.12
CA ASP A 802 -32.07 2.04 2.59
C ASP A 802 -31.94 0.58 2.16
N GLN A 803 -31.40 0.31 0.96
CA GLN A 803 -31.09 -1.05 0.52
C GLN A 803 -30.03 -1.72 1.42
N MET A 804 -28.96 -1.00 1.74
CA MET A 804 -27.93 -1.49 2.67
C MET A 804 -28.51 -1.74 4.07
N ARG A 805 -29.29 -0.79 4.59
CA ARG A 805 -29.98 -0.88 5.88
C ARG A 805 -30.90 -2.10 5.93
N GLY A 806 -31.69 -2.31 4.89
CA GLY A 806 -32.57 -3.47 4.75
C GLY A 806 -31.81 -4.79 4.72
N PHE A 807 -30.72 -4.87 3.95
CA PHE A 807 -29.84 -6.05 3.92
C PHE A 807 -29.32 -6.38 5.33
N LEU A 808 -28.71 -5.39 6.00
CA LEU A 808 -28.05 -5.56 7.30
C LEU A 808 -29.02 -5.87 8.44
N ARG A 809 -30.28 -5.43 8.35
CA ARG A 809 -31.33 -5.79 9.31
C ARG A 809 -31.68 -7.26 9.28
N GLU A 810 -31.84 -7.82 8.07
CA GLU A 810 -32.29 -9.20 7.88
C GLU A 810 -31.12 -10.20 7.92
N ARG A 811 -29.89 -9.73 7.65
CA ARG A 811 -28.69 -10.58 7.53
C ARG A 811 -28.39 -11.43 8.78
N PRO A 812 -28.47 -10.93 10.04
CA PRO A 812 -28.18 -11.74 11.22
C PRO A 812 -29.03 -13.01 11.33
N ALA A 813 -30.34 -12.90 11.07
CA ALA A 813 -31.24 -14.05 11.14
C ALA A 813 -30.94 -15.07 10.03
N ALA A 814 -30.70 -14.60 8.81
CA ALA A 814 -30.34 -15.47 7.68
C ALA A 814 -29.02 -16.21 7.94
N VAL A 815 -27.99 -15.51 8.43
CA VAL A 815 -26.68 -16.12 8.70
C VAL A 815 -26.74 -17.15 9.83
N LYS A 816 -27.53 -16.92 10.89
CA LYS A 816 -27.78 -17.96 11.90
C LYS A 816 -28.37 -19.23 11.28
N GLY A 817 -29.33 -19.10 10.37
CA GLY A 817 -29.86 -20.22 9.60
C GLY A 817 -28.78 -20.93 8.76
N HIS A 818 -27.94 -20.16 8.06
CA HIS A 818 -26.84 -20.73 7.27
C HIS A 818 -25.83 -21.51 8.11
N VAL A 819 -25.51 -21.05 9.33
CA VAL A 819 -24.62 -21.76 10.26
C VAL A 819 -25.24 -23.11 10.65
N LEU A 820 -26.53 -23.13 11.02
CA LEU A 820 -27.24 -24.38 11.33
C LEU A 820 -27.21 -25.36 10.15
N ASP A 821 -27.58 -24.89 8.96
CA ASP A 821 -27.70 -25.74 7.78
C ASP A 821 -26.35 -26.25 7.28
N PHE A 822 -25.34 -25.36 7.22
CA PHE A 822 -24.03 -25.69 6.66
C PHE A 822 -23.24 -26.64 7.57
N PHE A 823 -23.24 -26.37 8.89
CA PHE A 823 -22.53 -27.21 9.86
C PHE A 823 -23.39 -28.34 10.42
N ARG A 824 -24.67 -28.42 10.05
CA ARG A 824 -25.65 -29.42 10.49
C ARG A 824 -25.86 -29.42 12.00
N LEU A 825 -25.91 -28.23 12.59
CA LEU A 825 -26.11 -28.06 14.03
C LEU A 825 -27.61 -28.14 14.37
N PRO A 826 -28.00 -28.70 15.52
CA PRO A 826 -29.41 -28.92 15.85
C PRO A 826 -30.23 -27.64 16.02
N ALA A 827 -29.67 -26.67 16.76
CA ALA A 827 -30.33 -25.43 17.13
C ALA A 827 -29.30 -24.38 17.61
N TYR A 828 -29.78 -23.16 17.84
CA TYR A 828 -29.10 -22.19 18.70
C TYR A 828 -30.03 -21.82 19.85
N HIS A 829 -29.45 -21.42 20.97
CA HIS A 829 -30.14 -21.13 22.22
C HIS A 829 -29.59 -19.85 22.86
N GLN A 830 -30.42 -19.22 23.68
CA GLN A 830 -30.05 -17.99 24.36
C GLN A 830 -29.16 -18.28 25.58
N VAL A 831 -28.07 -17.52 25.70
CA VAL A 831 -27.19 -17.48 26.87
C VAL A 831 -27.38 -16.12 27.55
N GLY A 832 -27.76 -16.14 28.82
CA GLY A 832 -27.85 -14.97 29.68
C GLY A 832 -26.66 -14.87 30.64
N ILE A 833 -26.09 -13.68 30.80
CA ILE A 833 -25.10 -13.37 31.83
C ILE A 833 -25.68 -12.33 32.77
N LEU A 834 -25.62 -12.62 34.07
CA LEU A 834 -26.10 -11.74 35.13
C LEU A 834 -24.95 -11.35 36.06
N LEU A 835 -24.73 -10.06 36.27
CA LEU A 835 -23.78 -9.53 37.25
C LEU A 835 -24.55 -8.74 38.32
N ASP A 836 -24.20 -8.93 39.60
CA ASP A 836 -24.81 -8.17 40.69
C ASP A 836 -24.35 -6.70 40.67
N ASP A 837 -23.07 -6.45 40.35
CA ASP A 837 -22.47 -5.12 40.24
C ASP A 837 -21.23 -5.16 39.31
N GLU A 838 -21.22 -4.28 38.30
CA GLU A 838 -20.17 -4.16 37.28
C GLU A 838 -18.79 -3.76 37.85
N GLN A 839 -18.76 -3.23 39.09
CA GLN A 839 -17.53 -2.87 39.80
C GLN A 839 -16.82 -4.07 40.44
N GLU A 840 -17.50 -5.20 40.63
CA GLU A 840 -16.91 -6.36 41.30
C GLU A 840 -16.13 -7.27 40.34
N GLY A 841 -16.54 -7.31 39.07
CA GLY A 841 -16.01 -8.22 38.07
C GLY A 841 -16.80 -8.19 36.77
N TYR A 842 -16.42 -9.04 35.83
CA TYR A 842 -17.07 -9.20 34.53
C TYR A 842 -16.89 -10.62 34.00
N VAL A 843 -17.60 -10.99 32.93
CA VAL A 843 -17.44 -12.31 32.29
C VAL A 843 -16.81 -12.16 30.92
N GLN A 844 -15.72 -12.87 30.67
CA GLN A 844 -15.20 -13.10 29.33
C GLN A 844 -15.93 -14.31 28.72
N LEU A 845 -16.84 -14.06 27.78
CA LEU A 845 -17.56 -15.08 27.02
C LEU A 845 -16.93 -15.18 25.63
N ASN A 846 -16.18 -16.25 25.37
CA ASN A 846 -15.37 -16.40 24.17
C ASN A 846 -14.51 -15.16 23.92
N SER A 847 -14.79 -14.38 22.86
CA SER A 847 -14.10 -13.12 22.54
C SER A 847 -14.76 -11.87 23.15
N LEU A 848 -15.99 -11.97 23.67
CA LEU A 848 -16.72 -10.85 24.26
C LEU A 848 -16.39 -10.64 25.74
N SER A 849 -16.17 -9.39 26.13
CA SER A 849 -16.09 -8.97 27.53
C SER A 849 -17.45 -8.40 27.94
N ILE A 850 -18.23 -9.18 28.68
CA ILE A 850 -19.56 -8.81 29.17
C ILE A 850 -19.42 -8.08 30.50
N THR A 851 -19.66 -6.78 30.48
CA THR A 851 -19.51 -5.91 31.65
C THR A 851 -20.83 -5.40 32.22
N GLU A 852 -21.90 -5.52 31.44
CA GLU A 852 -23.24 -5.08 31.79
C GLU A 852 -23.88 -6.02 32.83
N CYS A 853 -24.69 -5.47 33.74
CA CYS A 853 -25.40 -6.28 34.74
C CYS A 853 -26.32 -7.36 34.15
N GLU A 854 -26.91 -7.09 32.98
CA GLU A 854 -27.75 -8.06 32.27
C GLU A 854 -27.35 -8.07 30.79
N TRP A 855 -27.01 -9.25 30.29
CA TRP A 855 -26.67 -9.45 28.89
C TRP A 855 -27.26 -10.76 28.38
N SER A 856 -27.64 -10.80 27.11
CA SER A 856 -28.07 -12.05 26.45
C SER A 856 -27.62 -12.12 25.00
N GLY A 857 -27.28 -13.32 24.53
CA GLY A 857 -26.93 -13.58 23.14
C GLY A 857 -27.24 -15.01 22.71
N ASP A 858 -27.29 -15.25 21.40
CA ASP A 858 -27.56 -16.57 20.82
C ASP A 858 -26.26 -17.34 20.55
N TYR A 859 -26.19 -18.60 20.97
CA TYR A 859 -25.07 -19.52 20.72
C TYR A 859 -25.56 -20.88 20.23
N PHE A 860 -24.71 -21.58 19.47
CA PHE A 860 -25.09 -22.80 18.76
C PHE A 860 -24.87 -24.06 19.62
N GLU A 861 -25.84 -24.98 19.58
CA GLU A 861 -25.75 -26.29 20.23
C GLU A 861 -24.64 -27.13 19.57
N GLU A 862 -24.00 -28.01 20.35
CA GLU A 862 -22.84 -28.82 19.97
C GLU A 862 -21.55 -28.02 19.71
N VAL A 863 -21.58 -26.69 19.91
CA VAL A 863 -20.42 -25.81 19.82
C VAL A 863 -20.14 -25.21 21.22
N PRO A 864 -19.24 -25.84 22.01
CA PRO A 864 -19.04 -25.40 23.39
C PRO A 864 -18.52 -23.96 23.47
N ILE A 865 -19.14 -23.16 24.34
CA ILE A 865 -18.71 -21.79 24.67
C ILE A 865 -17.80 -21.81 25.89
N ARG A 866 -16.89 -20.82 25.96
CA ARG A 866 -15.99 -20.63 27.10
C ARG A 866 -16.39 -19.39 27.88
N LEU A 867 -16.65 -19.54 29.18
CA LEU A 867 -16.93 -18.43 30.09
C LEU A 867 -15.82 -18.33 31.13
N THR A 868 -15.29 -17.14 31.35
CA THR A 868 -14.32 -16.86 32.43
C THR A 868 -14.81 -15.69 33.28
N ALA A 869 -15.06 -15.92 34.56
CA ALA A 869 -15.36 -14.86 35.51
C ALA A 869 -14.08 -14.14 35.94
N ILE A 870 -13.95 -12.87 35.58
CA ILE A 870 -12.75 -12.06 35.83
C ILE A 870 -13.07 -11.01 36.91
N PRO A 871 -12.51 -11.15 38.12
CA PRO A 871 -12.72 -10.15 39.17
C PRO A 871 -11.99 -8.85 38.86
N ARG A 872 -12.57 -7.71 39.25
CA ARG A 872 -11.87 -6.42 39.24
C ARG A 872 -10.95 -6.29 40.47
N GLU A 873 -10.12 -5.24 40.46
CA GLU A 873 -9.22 -4.95 41.58
C GLU A 873 -10.00 -4.83 42.89
N GLY A 874 -9.50 -5.48 43.94
CA GLY A 874 -10.17 -5.52 45.24
C GLY A 874 -11.22 -6.63 45.37
N TYR A 875 -11.46 -7.45 44.34
CA TYR A 875 -12.41 -8.57 44.38
C TYR A 875 -11.76 -9.90 43.98
N VAL A 876 -12.43 -11.00 44.33
CA VAL A 876 -12.10 -12.35 43.88
C VAL A 876 -13.36 -13.07 43.42
N PHE A 877 -13.23 -13.90 42.39
CA PHE A 877 -14.28 -14.85 42.02
C PHE A 877 -14.49 -15.88 43.15
N SER A 878 -15.75 -16.11 43.49
CA SER A 878 -16.15 -17.07 44.51
C SER A 878 -16.67 -18.38 43.91
N HIS A 879 -17.70 -18.32 43.07
CA HIS A 879 -18.36 -19.46 42.41
C HIS A 879 -19.38 -18.95 41.37
N TRP A 880 -19.90 -19.84 40.55
CA TRP A 880 -21.08 -19.60 39.73
C TRP A 880 -22.34 -19.91 40.55
N GLU A 881 -23.27 -18.95 40.67
CA GLU A 881 -24.58 -19.14 41.31
C GLU A 881 -25.58 -19.82 40.36
N LEU A 882 -25.48 -19.52 39.05
CA LEU A 882 -26.31 -20.09 37.99
C LEU A 882 -25.44 -20.67 36.86
N GLY A 883 -26.00 -21.67 36.16
CA GLY A 883 -25.46 -22.24 34.92
C GLY A 883 -24.31 -23.24 35.08
N SER A 884 -23.63 -23.28 36.23
CA SER A 884 -22.58 -24.27 36.52
C SER A 884 -22.42 -24.50 38.03
N GLU A 885 -22.16 -25.75 38.42
CA GLU A 885 -21.75 -26.10 39.79
C GLU A 885 -20.22 -25.99 39.99
N SER A 886 -19.47 -25.58 38.95
CA SER A 886 -18.02 -25.45 39.00
C SER A 886 -17.59 -24.36 40.00
N MET A 887 -16.50 -24.64 40.70
CA MET A 887 -15.79 -23.67 41.54
C MET A 887 -14.64 -22.98 40.79
N ASP A 888 -14.38 -23.39 39.55
CA ASP A 888 -13.40 -22.77 38.69
C ASP A 888 -13.99 -21.53 38.03
N ALA A 889 -13.20 -20.46 37.97
CA ALA A 889 -13.59 -19.20 37.34
C ALA A 889 -13.83 -19.38 35.83
N GLU A 890 -13.17 -20.38 35.23
CA GLU A 890 -13.34 -20.72 33.82
C GLU A 890 -14.14 -22.01 33.67
N ILE A 891 -15.13 -21.98 32.79
CA ILE A 891 -15.96 -23.12 32.43
C ILE A 891 -16.14 -23.21 30.91
N THR A 892 -16.34 -24.42 30.43
CA THR A 892 -16.72 -24.70 29.03
C THR A 892 -18.05 -25.42 29.03
N VAL A 893 -19.02 -24.90 28.27
CA VAL A 893 -20.41 -25.36 28.32
C VAL A 893 -20.96 -25.53 26.92
N ASP A 894 -21.63 -26.65 26.68
CA ASP A 894 -22.44 -26.87 25.48
C ASP A 894 -23.87 -26.39 25.76
N VAL A 895 -24.37 -25.45 24.95
CA VAL A 895 -25.64 -24.75 25.18
C VAL A 895 -26.76 -25.55 24.52
N LYS A 896 -27.45 -26.40 25.28
CA LYS A 896 -28.50 -27.32 24.77
C LYS A 896 -29.92 -26.79 24.92
N GLU A 897 -30.07 -25.74 25.70
CA GLU A 897 -31.31 -25.02 25.96
C GLU A 897 -30.96 -23.58 26.36
N ALA A 898 -31.96 -22.74 26.63
CA ALA A 898 -31.67 -21.42 27.17
C ALA A 898 -31.00 -21.56 28.55
N MET A 899 -29.84 -20.92 28.74
CA MET A 899 -29.04 -21.01 29.96
C MET A 899 -28.70 -19.63 30.51
N GLU A 900 -28.69 -19.48 31.83
CA GLU A 900 -28.24 -18.28 32.52
C GLU A 900 -27.01 -18.58 33.38
N PHE A 901 -26.03 -17.68 33.36
CA PHE A 901 -24.83 -17.77 34.18
C PHE A 901 -24.70 -16.53 35.04
N LYS A 902 -24.35 -16.75 36.31
CA LYS A 902 -24.16 -15.66 37.27
C LYS A 902 -22.91 -15.91 38.10
N PRO A 903 -21.79 -15.21 37.82
CA PRO A 903 -20.61 -15.28 38.68
C PRO A 903 -20.84 -14.49 39.96
N ILE A 904 -20.35 -14.99 41.08
CA ILE A 904 -20.34 -14.27 42.35
C ILE A 904 -18.92 -13.80 42.64
N PHE A 905 -18.74 -12.48 42.72
CA PHE A 905 -17.51 -11.85 43.17
C PHE A 905 -17.63 -11.45 44.65
N ARG A 906 -16.49 -11.33 45.32
CA ARG A 906 -16.44 -10.89 46.72
C ARG A 906 -15.25 -10.00 46.95
N GLU A 907 -15.46 -8.95 47.74
CA GLU A 907 -14.37 -8.07 48.15
C GLU A 907 -13.27 -8.87 48.86
N VAL A 908 -12.02 -8.64 48.45
CA VAL A 908 -10.83 -9.14 49.12
C VAL A 908 -10.74 -8.42 50.45
N SER A 909 -11.32 -9.04 51.48
CA SER A 909 -11.19 -8.61 52.87
C SER A 909 -9.70 -8.60 53.25
N THR A 910 -9.04 -7.44 53.16
CA THR A 910 -7.69 -7.20 53.68
C THR A 910 -7.63 -7.17 55.20
N ALA A 911 -8.78 -7.19 55.88
CA ALA A 911 -8.85 -7.30 57.33
C ALA A 911 -8.76 -8.77 57.78
N ILE A 912 -7.55 -9.23 58.07
CA ILE A 912 -7.37 -10.26 59.10
C ILE A 912 -7.65 -9.55 60.44
N PRO A 913 -8.72 -9.88 61.20
CA PRO A 913 -8.77 -9.43 62.58
C PRO A 913 -7.56 -10.08 63.27
N GLY A 914 -6.57 -9.26 63.63
CA GLY A 914 -5.33 -9.74 64.22
C GLY A 914 -5.65 -10.66 65.40
N ARG A 915 -4.99 -11.84 65.47
CA ARG A 915 -5.16 -12.90 66.48
C ARG A 915 -5.80 -12.38 67.77
N SER A 916 -7.12 -12.37 67.83
CA SER A 916 -7.83 -12.16 69.07
C SER A 916 -7.71 -13.47 69.83
N GLY A 917 -6.91 -13.50 70.90
CA GLY A 917 -6.84 -14.68 71.76
C GLY A 917 -8.21 -14.98 72.37
N LEU A 918 -8.37 -16.16 72.96
CA LEU A 918 -9.59 -16.61 73.65
C LEU A 918 -10.25 -15.53 74.56
N GLY A 919 -9.46 -14.59 75.10
CA GLY A 919 -9.96 -13.45 75.88
C GLY A 919 -10.88 -12.46 75.14
N SER A 920 -11.07 -12.57 73.82
CA SER A 920 -12.13 -11.83 73.10
C SER A 920 -13.52 -12.42 73.28
N LEU A 921 -13.62 -13.64 73.81
CA LEU A 921 -14.87 -14.29 74.15
C LEU A 921 -15.19 -14.03 75.63
N ALA A 922 -16.44 -13.65 75.92
CA ALA A 922 -16.91 -13.32 77.26
C ALA A 922 -17.06 -14.57 78.15
N ASN A 923 -17.66 -15.64 77.61
CA ASN A 923 -18.01 -16.82 78.41
C ASN A 923 -17.38 -18.11 77.91
N VAL A 924 -16.92 -18.18 76.66
CA VAL A 924 -16.16 -19.35 76.18
C VAL A 924 -14.78 -19.38 76.84
N SER A 925 -14.54 -20.40 77.66
CA SER A 925 -13.33 -20.60 78.46
C SER A 925 -12.28 -21.51 77.85
N GLN A 926 -12.65 -22.31 76.84
CA GLN A 926 -11.71 -23.21 76.18
C GLN A 926 -12.21 -23.56 74.78
N ILE A 927 -11.28 -23.65 73.84
CA ILE A 927 -11.51 -24.10 72.47
C ILE A 927 -10.47 -25.15 72.16
N GLN A 928 -10.92 -26.34 71.75
CA GLN A 928 -10.09 -27.40 71.22
C GLN A 928 -10.64 -27.82 69.86
N TYR A 929 -9.77 -28.19 68.93
CA TYR A 929 -10.20 -28.68 67.63
C TYR A 929 -9.20 -29.72 67.13
N ALA A 930 -9.71 -30.77 66.48
CA ALA A 930 -8.93 -31.83 65.88
C ALA A 930 -9.78 -32.54 64.80
N PRO A 931 -9.20 -33.39 63.94
CA PRO A 931 -7.81 -33.79 63.85
C PRO A 931 -6.97 -32.86 62.94
N ASN A 932 -5.65 -33.04 63.03
CA ASN A 932 -4.65 -32.72 62.01
C ASN A 932 -4.50 -34.00 61.14
N PRO A 933 -4.10 -33.95 59.87
CA PRO A 933 -4.70 -33.25 58.72
C PRO A 933 -5.11 -34.22 57.58
N GLY A 934 -5.42 -35.50 57.87
CA GLY A 934 -5.78 -36.51 56.84
C GLY A 934 -7.13 -37.19 57.07
N SER A 935 -8.02 -36.56 57.84
CA SER A 935 -9.34 -37.11 58.17
C SER A 935 -10.42 -36.36 57.40
N ALA A 936 -11.33 -37.10 56.77
CA ALA A 936 -12.56 -36.56 56.18
C ALA A 936 -13.50 -35.96 57.24
N THR A 937 -13.25 -36.14 58.54
CA THR A 937 -14.10 -35.58 59.61
C THR A 937 -13.27 -34.83 60.63
N ALA A 938 -13.71 -33.63 60.96
CA ALA A 938 -13.17 -32.76 61.98
C ALA A 938 -14.14 -32.54 63.13
N TRP A 939 -13.62 -32.10 64.27
CA TRP A 939 -14.38 -31.72 65.44
C TRP A 939 -13.85 -30.47 66.12
N VAL A 940 -14.76 -29.69 66.69
CA VAL A 940 -14.49 -28.51 67.49
C VAL A 940 -15.21 -28.67 68.82
N ARG A 941 -14.49 -28.45 69.91
CA ARG A 941 -14.98 -28.59 71.26
C ARG A 941 -14.85 -27.26 71.98
N LEU A 942 -15.97 -26.79 72.52
CA LEU A 942 -16.07 -25.52 73.22
C LEU A 942 -16.51 -25.77 74.66
N GLN A 943 -15.90 -25.05 75.61
CA GLN A 943 -16.32 -25.05 77.00
C GLN A 943 -16.75 -23.66 77.43
N SER A 944 -17.96 -23.51 77.96
CA SER A 944 -18.48 -22.22 78.40
C SER A 944 -18.57 -22.10 79.93
N LYS A 945 -18.25 -20.91 80.47
CA LYS A 945 -18.40 -20.57 81.90
C LYS A 945 -19.85 -20.33 82.30
N CYS A 946 -20.68 -19.87 81.37
CA CYS A 946 -22.11 -19.65 81.54
C CYS A 946 -22.87 -19.83 80.21
N GLY A 947 -24.20 -19.82 80.25
CA GLY A 947 -25.01 -19.97 79.04
C GLY A 947 -24.72 -18.87 78.01
N THR A 948 -24.40 -19.25 76.77
CA THR A 948 -24.08 -18.30 75.69
C THR A 948 -24.47 -18.88 74.32
N GLN A 949 -24.58 -18.03 73.29
CA GLN A 949 -24.79 -18.47 71.90
C GLN A 949 -23.47 -18.39 71.16
N VAL A 950 -23.08 -19.46 70.47
CA VAL A 950 -21.87 -19.49 69.66
C VAL A 950 -22.15 -19.92 68.23
N THR A 951 -21.41 -19.31 67.32
CA THR A 951 -21.33 -19.71 65.92
C THR A 951 -19.90 -20.15 65.62
N VAL A 952 -19.73 -21.32 65.01
CA VAL A 952 -18.43 -21.89 64.64
C VAL A 952 -18.40 -22.07 63.13
N GLU A 953 -17.41 -21.47 62.46
CA GLU A 953 -17.34 -21.39 61.00
C GLU A 953 -15.91 -21.62 60.50
N LEU A 954 -15.77 -22.14 59.28
CA LEU A 954 -14.51 -22.33 58.59
C LEU A 954 -14.44 -21.39 57.38
N PHE A 955 -13.31 -20.72 57.21
CA PHE A 955 -13.02 -19.81 56.11
C PHE A 955 -11.77 -20.26 55.36
N ASP A 956 -11.67 -20.06 54.05
CA ASP A 956 -10.45 -20.34 53.30
C ASP A 956 -9.35 -19.28 53.54
N ALA A 957 -8.17 -19.46 52.93
CA ALA A 957 -7.05 -18.53 53.02
C ALA A 957 -7.37 -17.12 52.49
N ARG A 958 -8.44 -16.97 51.70
CA ARG A 958 -8.91 -15.71 51.10
C ARG A 958 -9.99 -15.04 51.96
N GLY A 959 -10.37 -15.63 53.09
CA GLY A 959 -11.38 -15.10 54.00
C GLY A 959 -12.83 -15.41 53.57
N VAL A 960 -13.05 -16.37 52.68
CA VAL A 960 -14.39 -16.82 52.25
C VAL A 960 -14.88 -17.92 53.19
N ARG A 961 -16.10 -17.80 53.73
CA ARG A 961 -16.70 -18.86 54.56
C ARG A 961 -17.01 -20.08 53.72
N VAL A 962 -16.33 -21.19 53.98
CA VAL A 962 -16.50 -22.46 53.28
C VAL A 962 -17.42 -23.44 54.02
N ARG A 963 -17.64 -23.24 55.34
CA ARG A 963 -18.52 -24.13 56.14
C ARG A 963 -18.98 -23.49 57.44
N THR A 964 -20.23 -23.74 57.85
CA THR A 964 -20.70 -23.50 59.23
C THR A 964 -20.73 -24.84 59.96
N ILE A 965 -20.02 -24.93 61.07
CA ILE A 965 -19.86 -26.15 61.88
C ILE A 965 -20.96 -26.22 62.96
N ALA A 966 -21.29 -25.09 63.57
CA ALA A 966 -22.33 -25.00 64.60
C ALA A 966 -22.89 -23.58 64.72
N ALA A 967 -24.15 -23.46 65.13
CA ALA A 967 -24.80 -22.20 65.51
C ALA A 967 -25.78 -22.52 66.66
N ASN A 968 -25.24 -22.65 67.87
CA ASN A 968 -25.92 -23.34 68.97
C ASN A 968 -25.76 -22.60 70.31
N ALA A 969 -26.75 -22.79 71.18
CA ALA A 969 -26.62 -22.45 72.58
C ALA A 969 -25.62 -23.40 73.27
N LEU A 970 -24.64 -22.84 73.97
CA LEU A 970 -23.86 -23.54 74.98
C LEU A 970 -24.47 -23.26 76.35
N VAL A 971 -24.64 -24.30 77.16
CA VAL A 971 -24.94 -24.18 78.61
C VAL A 971 -23.61 -24.17 79.36
N THR A 972 -23.58 -24.17 80.69
CA THR A 972 -22.39 -24.33 81.55
C THR A 972 -21.75 -25.72 81.42
N ASP A 973 -21.45 -26.18 80.21
CA ASP A 973 -20.92 -27.51 79.91
C ASP A 973 -19.97 -27.47 78.69
N GLU A 974 -19.19 -28.54 78.53
CA GLU A 974 -18.39 -28.80 77.34
C GLU A 974 -19.28 -29.38 76.22
N ARG A 975 -19.17 -28.84 75.00
CA ARG A 975 -19.89 -29.35 73.82
C ARG A 975 -18.93 -29.56 72.66
N SER A 976 -19.05 -30.72 72.01
CA SER A 976 -18.31 -31.05 70.80
C SER A 976 -19.23 -31.01 69.58
N PHE A 977 -18.71 -30.48 68.48
CA PHE A 977 -19.32 -30.39 67.17
C PHE A 977 -18.44 -31.12 66.18
N THR A 978 -19.03 -31.86 65.25
CA THR A 978 -18.30 -32.59 64.20
C THR A 978 -18.71 -32.09 62.83
N THR A 979 -17.79 -32.07 61.87
CA THR A 979 -18.05 -31.66 60.50
C THR A 979 -17.28 -32.54 59.52
N ASP A 980 -17.90 -32.88 58.39
CA ASP A 980 -17.21 -33.51 57.27
C ASP A 980 -16.34 -32.46 56.56
N LEU A 981 -15.18 -32.82 56.05
CA LEU A 981 -14.25 -31.97 55.30
C LEU A 981 -13.88 -32.57 53.94
N SER A 982 -14.42 -33.74 53.57
CA SER A 982 -14.07 -34.46 52.33
C SER A 982 -14.29 -33.67 51.03
N ALA A 983 -15.21 -32.71 51.04
CA ALA A 983 -15.52 -31.84 49.91
C ALA A 983 -14.66 -30.55 49.84
N LEU A 984 -13.71 -30.36 50.77
CA LEU A 984 -12.83 -29.18 50.78
C LEU A 984 -11.42 -29.56 50.29
N PRO A 985 -10.81 -28.75 49.40
CA PRO A 985 -9.45 -29.01 48.92
C PRO A 985 -8.41 -28.89 50.05
N ALA A 986 -7.26 -29.53 49.87
CA ALA A 986 -6.12 -29.35 50.77
C ALA A 986 -5.68 -27.88 50.77
N GLY A 987 -5.47 -27.28 51.94
CA GLY A 987 -5.19 -25.86 52.06
C GLY A 987 -5.19 -25.34 53.50
N THR A 988 -4.85 -24.06 53.65
CA THR A 988 -4.94 -23.37 54.94
C THR A 988 -6.29 -22.66 55.05
N TYR A 989 -6.99 -22.92 56.15
CA TYR A 989 -8.28 -22.37 56.49
C TYR A 989 -8.21 -21.60 57.83
N GLN A 990 -9.23 -20.83 58.14
CA GLN A 990 -9.44 -20.17 59.43
C GLN A 990 -10.71 -20.69 60.10
N LEU A 991 -10.56 -21.30 61.27
CA LEU A 991 -11.66 -21.61 62.18
C LEU A 991 -12.04 -20.35 62.96
N ARG A 992 -13.25 -19.83 62.78
CA ARG A 992 -13.78 -18.71 63.56
C ARG A 992 -14.82 -19.19 64.55
N VAL A 993 -14.70 -18.72 65.80
CA VAL A 993 -15.72 -18.90 66.84
C VAL A 993 -16.22 -17.52 67.25
N LEU A 994 -17.50 -17.28 67.07
CA LEU A 994 -18.19 -16.04 67.40
C LEU A 994 -19.05 -16.32 68.63
N GLU A 995 -18.97 -15.46 69.63
CA GLU A 995 -19.84 -15.51 70.81
C GLU A 995 -20.78 -14.30 70.84
N ALA A 996 -22.09 -14.55 70.97
CA ALA A 996 -23.09 -13.50 71.07
C ALA A 996 -22.84 -12.58 72.27
N GLY A 997 -22.62 -11.29 72.00
CA GLY A 997 -22.35 -10.28 73.02
C GLY A 997 -20.91 -10.27 73.59
N GLY A 998 -20.02 -11.16 73.11
CA GLY A 998 -18.60 -11.17 73.45
C GLY A 998 -17.75 -10.62 72.31
N GLY A 999 -17.34 -11.49 71.39
CA GLY A 999 -16.47 -11.16 70.26
C GLY A 999 -16.18 -12.37 69.39
N THR A 1000 -15.15 -12.26 68.54
CA THR A 1000 -14.72 -13.32 67.62
C THR A 1000 -13.28 -13.73 67.91
N VAL A 1001 -12.98 -15.02 67.78
CA VAL A 1001 -11.62 -15.58 67.73
C VAL A 1001 -11.43 -16.37 66.45
N ALA A 1002 -10.23 -16.29 65.86
CA ALA A 1002 -9.85 -17.03 64.66
C ALA A 1002 -8.58 -17.87 64.91
N TYR A 1003 -8.62 -19.15 64.50
CA TYR A 1003 -7.48 -20.06 64.53
C TYR A 1003 -7.14 -20.57 63.13
N PRO A 1004 -5.86 -20.68 62.74
CA PRO A 1004 -5.49 -21.36 61.51
C PRO A 1004 -5.79 -22.87 61.62
N TRP A 1005 -6.34 -23.44 60.56
CA TRP A 1005 -6.63 -24.86 60.41
C TRP A 1005 -6.13 -25.34 59.04
N VAL A 1006 -5.17 -26.25 58.99
CA VAL A 1006 -4.67 -26.82 57.73
C VAL A 1006 -5.35 -28.14 57.44
N ILE A 1007 -5.95 -28.26 56.25
CA ILE A 1007 -6.44 -29.52 55.66
C ILE A 1007 -5.32 -30.00 54.71
N ARG A 1008 -4.88 -31.25 54.80
CA ARG A 1008 -3.83 -31.81 53.91
C ARG A 1008 -4.37 -32.85 52.96
#